data_AF-A0A834NNK2-F1
#
_entry.id   AF-A0A834NNK2-F1
#
_cell.length_a   1.000
_cell.length_b   1.000
_cell.length_c   1.000
_cell.angle_alpha   90.00
_cell.angle_beta   90.00
_cell.angle_gamma   90.00
#
_symmetry.space_group_name_H-M   'P 1'
#
loop_
_entity.id
_entity.type
_entity.pdbx_description
1 polymer ?
#
loop_
_entity_poly.entity_id
_entity_poly.type
_entity_poly.pdbx_seq_one_letter_code
_entity_poly.pdbx_strand_id
1 'polypeptide(L)'
;MVPKWTWIIVNLFICAIATLHDDNAKATIELTELGYEDICNDAATAEWLFINSLSNETTYTTWEEKQIQYGNYKKIQREEIRNISKMILSDPLLAYKYNVIEKPGDALLDKKDFEKLVHFASSAEALRSSVKYIDETNNYSREGVERLLSHNGREKDKRDAWKSWYQELNPLVRNFSYILSLTEKAAKANDVDNVEEYWEMLSMYPEGYENIKAEWNKISSLHKIVLEFVRTHLSHKYGINLTETIPAHLLGSLQGYDWSTFSIDMSPYSEITYNIRKNLWKKKLFGKSLYKAASNMGSILLGQVPQSDFWSKSQFHWHCPPKLINFCKDGITRISTCFEPTIANFLLTHKNIGKILFQQMSVQNTPILNIANRYSVLEEAVSELFGILSVSPVWLQRNHLIYNISDTDQKIVSLMITALDVLPRLAYYISADVWRINAIENNITDSTELIKSWWKHRYEFEGISEPESMNVPTFLNDEYITNNKPYLSKFAGVLLAFQIYDYIMESTEVRYDITTKKINSNLIKLIHQGSAENWIDALNKLFEIDDISIYSLTSFFSPLESFIEEINEEEIDHNFKSNGDAELEEVERIIIEEMNAPTTTPTTTTTTKKIQSNLSTTTKYTQKSFNGFAKSAKPIESDLSFNIQADKPKSDTDSETKQTTVNPYEQSFDFDNLENEDEKKPKMHTSKAVWAVAAVLVATVTICVIAIFGRQRCRKTSKNRRYV
;
A
#
# COMPACT_ATOMS: atom_id res chain seq x y z
N MET A 1 -40.17 -17.52 -52.93
CA MET A 1 -39.31 -18.42 -52.13
C MET A 1 -37.86 -17.99 -52.35
N VAL A 2 -37.25 -17.32 -51.38
CA VAL A 2 -35.82 -16.98 -51.45
C VAL A 2 -35.01 -18.28 -51.33
N PRO A 3 -34.07 -18.59 -52.23
CA PRO A 3 -33.35 -19.86 -52.20
C PRO A 3 -32.53 -20.01 -50.91
N LYS A 4 -32.52 -21.21 -50.31
CA LYS A 4 -31.82 -21.50 -49.03
C LYS A 4 -30.34 -21.09 -49.02
N TRP A 5 -29.68 -21.06 -50.18
CA TRP A 5 -28.29 -20.64 -50.32
C TRP A 5 -28.06 -19.15 -50.07
N THR A 6 -29.06 -18.29 -50.31
CA THR A 6 -28.96 -16.85 -50.03
C THR A 6 -28.91 -16.58 -48.53
N TRP A 7 -29.64 -17.36 -47.73
CA TRP A 7 -29.57 -17.31 -46.26
C TRP A 7 -28.23 -17.81 -45.70
N ILE A 8 -27.61 -18.81 -46.35
CA ILE A 8 -26.30 -19.32 -45.94
C ILE A 8 -25.20 -18.29 -46.26
N ILE A 9 -25.25 -17.64 -47.44
CA ILE A 9 -24.29 -16.60 -47.80
C ILE A 9 -24.47 -15.36 -46.92
N VAL A 10 -25.70 -14.95 -46.64
CA VAL A 10 -25.97 -13.82 -45.73
C VAL A 10 -25.52 -14.14 -44.32
N ASN A 11 -25.77 -15.35 -43.79
CA ASN A 11 -25.24 -15.75 -42.47
C ASN A 11 -23.71 -15.87 -42.45
N LEU A 12 -23.07 -16.35 -43.51
CA LEU A 12 -21.61 -16.38 -43.62
C LEU A 12 -21.01 -14.97 -43.73
N PHE A 13 -21.67 -14.05 -44.43
CA PHE A 13 -21.25 -12.65 -44.49
C PHE A 13 -21.48 -11.93 -43.16
N ILE A 14 -22.60 -12.19 -42.48
CA ILE A 14 -22.88 -11.65 -41.13
C ILE A 14 -21.88 -12.23 -40.12
N CYS A 15 -21.60 -13.54 -40.15
CA CYS A 15 -20.56 -14.15 -39.32
C CYS A 15 -19.18 -13.57 -39.64
N ALA A 16 -18.79 -13.43 -40.90
CA ALA A 16 -17.47 -12.89 -41.27
C ALA A 16 -17.31 -11.40 -40.92
N ILE A 17 -18.38 -10.59 -41.06
CA ILE A 17 -18.37 -9.17 -40.68
C ILE A 17 -18.38 -9.03 -39.16
N ALA A 18 -19.15 -9.85 -38.44
CA ALA A 18 -19.17 -9.87 -36.97
C ALA A 18 -17.82 -10.30 -36.40
N THR A 19 -17.19 -11.37 -36.93
CA THR A 19 -15.88 -11.82 -36.49
C THR A 19 -14.77 -10.79 -36.76
N LEU A 20 -14.83 -10.04 -37.87
CA LEU A 20 -13.82 -9.01 -38.15
C LEU A 20 -13.95 -7.76 -37.25
N HIS A 21 -15.14 -7.49 -36.70
CA HIS A 21 -15.41 -6.29 -35.91
C HIS A 21 -15.10 -6.48 -34.42
N ASP A 22 -15.48 -7.61 -33.84
CA ASP A 22 -15.19 -7.93 -32.42
C ASP A 22 -13.68 -8.12 -32.18
N ASP A 23 -12.97 -8.74 -33.14
CA ASP A 23 -11.51 -8.94 -33.06
C ASP A 23 -10.74 -7.60 -33.02
N ASN A 24 -11.26 -6.55 -33.69
CA ASN A 24 -10.62 -5.23 -33.70
C ASN A 24 -10.81 -4.45 -32.38
N ALA A 25 -11.97 -4.55 -31.76
CA ALA A 25 -12.24 -3.94 -30.45
C ALA A 25 -11.39 -4.59 -29.35
N LYS A 26 -11.33 -5.93 -29.35
CA LYS A 26 -10.48 -6.69 -28.43
C LYS A 26 -9.00 -6.33 -28.59
N ALA A 27 -8.48 -6.31 -29.82
CA ALA A 27 -7.10 -5.94 -30.09
C ALA A 27 -6.79 -4.50 -29.67
N THR A 28 -7.76 -3.58 -29.80
CA THR A 28 -7.58 -2.20 -29.34
C THR A 28 -7.47 -2.13 -27.82
N ILE A 29 -8.35 -2.81 -27.08
CA ILE A 29 -8.28 -2.87 -25.61
C ILE A 29 -6.97 -3.50 -25.14
N GLU A 30 -6.53 -4.60 -25.75
CA GLU A 30 -5.25 -5.25 -25.42
C GLU A 30 -4.05 -4.31 -25.66
N LEU A 31 -4.05 -3.56 -26.77
CA LEU A 31 -3.01 -2.55 -27.04
C LEU A 31 -3.06 -1.40 -26.03
N THR A 32 -4.26 -0.94 -25.65
CA THR A 32 -4.44 0.06 -24.59
C THR A 32 -3.87 -0.45 -23.27
N GLU A 33 -4.15 -1.71 -22.89
CA GLU A 33 -3.60 -2.32 -21.68
C GLU A 33 -2.07 -2.33 -21.69
N LEU A 34 -1.43 -2.73 -22.78
CA LEU A 34 0.04 -2.69 -22.89
C LEU A 34 0.61 -1.27 -22.72
N GLY A 35 -0.06 -0.25 -23.28
CA GLY A 35 0.37 1.13 -23.08
C GLY A 35 0.16 1.64 -21.65
N TYR A 36 -0.90 1.17 -20.96
CA TYR A 36 -1.10 1.40 -19.52
C TYR A 36 0.05 0.80 -18.69
N GLU A 37 0.46 -0.43 -19.00
CA GLU A 37 1.58 -1.11 -18.31
C GLU A 37 2.88 -0.30 -18.45
N ASP A 38 3.21 0.12 -19.67
CA ASP A 38 4.45 0.86 -19.96
C ASP A 38 4.48 2.21 -19.23
N ILE A 39 3.42 3.01 -19.35
CA ILE A 39 3.40 4.36 -18.74
C ILE A 39 3.28 4.29 -17.21
N CYS A 40 2.57 3.30 -16.67
CA CYS A 40 2.51 3.08 -15.24
C CYS A 40 3.88 2.65 -14.70
N ASN A 41 4.57 1.73 -15.39
CA ASN A 41 5.91 1.31 -14.99
C ASN A 41 6.90 2.48 -14.96
N ASP A 42 6.80 3.41 -15.91
CA ASP A 42 7.59 4.65 -15.92
C ASP A 42 7.34 5.52 -14.68
N ALA A 43 6.06 5.75 -14.34
CA ALA A 43 5.66 6.52 -13.17
C ALA A 43 6.09 5.84 -11.85
N ALA A 44 5.87 4.53 -11.74
CA ALA A 44 6.28 3.72 -10.59
C ALA A 44 7.82 3.69 -10.43
N THR A 45 8.56 3.68 -11.54
CA THR A 45 10.02 3.74 -11.51
C THR A 45 10.51 5.09 -11.00
N ALA A 46 9.91 6.19 -11.46
CA ALA A 46 10.27 7.52 -10.99
C ALA A 46 9.92 7.71 -9.50
N GLU A 47 8.75 7.23 -9.06
CA GLU A 47 8.35 7.22 -7.64
C GLU A 47 9.34 6.44 -6.79
N TRP A 48 9.70 5.23 -7.23
CA TRP A 48 10.66 4.38 -6.54
C TRP A 48 12.03 5.05 -6.39
N LEU A 49 12.49 5.77 -7.41
CA LEU A 49 13.74 6.54 -7.31
C LEU A 49 13.59 7.65 -6.26
N PHE A 50 12.53 8.46 -6.35
CA PHE A 50 12.28 9.57 -5.44
C PHE A 50 12.23 9.14 -3.96
N ILE A 51 11.38 8.18 -3.60
CA ILE A 51 11.22 7.75 -2.20
C ILE A 51 12.51 7.13 -1.62
N ASN A 52 13.41 6.65 -2.49
CA ASN A 52 14.70 6.09 -2.11
C ASN A 52 15.88 7.07 -2.28
N SER A 53 15.64 8.30 -2.75
CA SER A 53 16.64 9.36 -2.87
C SER A 53 16.05 10.74 -2.55
N LEU A 54 15.53 10.88 -1.33
CA LEU A 54 14.74 12.03 -0.85
C LEU A 54 15.43 13.40 -0.96
N SER A 55 16.76 13.44 -1.07
CA SER A 55 17.54 14.67 -1.20
C SER A 55 17.77 15.13 -2.64
N ASN A 56 17.24 14.41 -3.64
CA ASN A 56 17.50 14.70 -5.05
C ASN A 56 16.28 15.36 -5.71
N GLU A 57 16.33 16.67 -5.86
CA GLU A 57 15.31 17.49 -6.52
C GLU A 57 14.97 16.99 -7.94
N THR A 58 15.95 16.46 -8.68
CA THR A 58 15.70 15.89 -10.02
C THR A 58 14.78 14.67 -9.98
N THR A 59 14.87 13.85 -8.92
CA THR A 59 13.99 12.67 -8.81
C THR A 59 12.57 13.05 -8.44
N TYR A 60 12.40 14.10 -7.63
CA TYR A 60 11.11 14.69 -7.32
C TYR A 60 10.42 15.22 -8.58
N THR A 61 11.08 16.09 -9.35
CA THR A 61 10.49 16.68 -10.57
C THR A 61 10.19 15.62 -11.63
N THR A 62 11.09 14.64 -11.80
CA THR A 62 10.87 13.52 -12.72
C THR A 62 9.65 12.69 -12.32
N TRP A 63 9.47 12.43 -11.02
CA TRP A 63 8.30 11.69 -10.52
C TRP A 63 7.01 12.44 -10.81
N GLU A 64 6.95 13.74 -10.49
CA GLU A 64 5.81 14.60 -10.76
C GLU A 64 5.45 14.61 -12.26
N GLU A 65 6.43 14.83 -13.13
CA GLU A 65 6.25 14.81 -14.59
C GLU A 65 5.70 13.47 -15.09
N LYS A 66 6.20 12.35 -14.54
CA LYS A 66 5.75 11.01 -14.94
C LYS A 66 4.33 10.69 -14.46
N GLN A 67 3.92 11.19 -13.29
CA GLN A 67 2.54 11.10 -12.83
C GLN A 67 1.58 11.90 -13.74
N ILE A 68 1.99 13.11 -14.15
CA ILE A 68 1.23 13.93 -15.11
C ILE A 68 1.10 13.20 -16.46
N GLN A 69 2.20 12.63 -16.97
CA GLN A 69 2.19 11.85 -18.22
C GLN A 69 1.26 10.64 -18.11
N TYR A 70 1.27 9.93 -16.98
CA TYR A 70 0.40 8.79 -16.75
C TYR A 70 -1.07 9.19 -16.80
N GLY A 71 -1.49 10.22 -16.07
CA GLY A 71 -2.88 10.69 -16.11
C GLY A 71 -3.31 11.18 -17.50
N ASN A 72 -2.44 11.91 -18.21
CA ASN A 72 -2.70 12.34 -19.58
C ASN A 72 -2.91 11.15 -20.53
N TYR A 73 -2.12 10.08 -20.38
CA TYR A 73 -2.31 8.86 -21.16
C TYR A 73 -3.70 8.25 -20.91
N LYS A 74 -4.12 8.11 -19.65
CA LYS A 74 -5.47 7.61 -19.30
C LYS A 74 -6.58 8.44 -19.98
N LYS A 75 -6.45 9.76 -19.95
CA LYS A 75 -7.39 10.68 -20.58
C LYS A 75 -7.47 10.50 -22.10
N ILE A 76 -6.32 10.33 -22.76
CA ILE A 76 -6.25 10.08 -24.21
C ILE A 76 -6.92 8.74 -24.56
N GLN A 77 -6.60 7.67 -23.81
CA GLN A 77 -7.17 6.34 -24.06
C GLN A 77 -8.70 6.33 -23.89
N ARG A 78 -9.22 7.09 -22.93
CA ARG A 78 -10.66 7.31 -22.77
C ARG A 78 -11.31 7.95 -24.00
N GLU A 79 -10.69 8.96 -24.61
CA GLU A 79 -11.22 9.55 -25.86
C GLU A 79 -11.14 8.60 -27.05
N GLU A 80 -10.04 7.85 -27.16
CA GLU A 80 -9.83 6.90 -28.26
C GLU A 80 -10.87 5.78 -28.23
N ILE A 81 -11.15 5.23 -27.04
CA ILE A 81 -12.05 4.08 -26.91
C ILE A 81 -13.53 4.44 -27.10
N ARG A 82 -13.95 5.67 -26.75
CA ARG A 82 -15.33 6.14 -26.97
C ARG A 82 -15.76 6.07 -28.44
N ASN A 83 -14.81 6.20 -29.36
CA ASN A 83 -15.05 6.09 -30.80
C ASN A 83 -15.40 4.66 -31.25
N ILE A 84 -15.13 3.65 -30.41
CA ILE A 84 -15.32 2.22 -30.69
C ILE A 84 -16.51 1.64 -29.89
N SER A 85 -17.17 2.45 -29.05
CA SER A 85 -18.26 2.09 -28.13
C SER A 85 -19.41 1.26 -28.74
N LYS A 86 -19.77 1.47 -30.01
CA LYS A 86 -20.82 0.70 -30.70
C LYS A 86 -20.44 -0.77 -30.96
N MET A 87 -19.17 -1.14 -30.83
CA MET A 87 -18.63 -2.47 -31.17
C MET A 87 -18.49 -3.40 -29.96
N ILE A 88 -18.61 -2.90 -28.73
CA ILE A 88 -18.15 -3.60 -27.51
C ILE A 88 -19.28 -4.32 -26.75
N LEU A 89 -20.55 -4.04 -27.07
CA LEU A 89 -21.71 -4.38 -26.25
C LEU A 89 -22.11 -5.88 -26.22
N SER A 90 -21.40 -6.76 -26.93
CA SER A 90 -21.76 -8.19 -27.03
C SER A 90 -20.96 -9.11 -26.09
N ASP A 91 -19.78 -8.70 -25.63
CA ASP A 91 -18.92 -9.47 -24.72
C ASP A 91 -18.87 -8.78 -23.33
N PRO A 92 -19.40 -9.42 -22.27
CA PRO A 92 -19.41 -8.87 -20.91
C PRO A 92 -18.02 -8.50 -20.37
N LEU A 93 -16.97 -9.26 -20.71
CA LEU A 93 -15.61 -9.01 -20.22
C LEU A 93 -15.00 -7.79 -20.90
N LEU A 94 -15.22 -7.64 -22.22
CA LEU A 94 -14.78 -6.45 -22.95
C LEU A 94 -15.57 -5.22 -22.54
N ALA A 95 -16.88 -5.37 -22.29
CA ALA A 95 -17.73 -4.30 -21.76
C ALA A 95 -17.25 -3.84 -20.38
N TYR A 96 -16.85 -4.76 -19.50
CA TYR A 96 -16.26 -4.43 -18.21
C TYR A 96 -14.96 -3.62 -18.37
N LYS A 97 -14.00 -4.10 -19.17
CA LYS A 97 -12.75 -3.37 -19.43
C LYS A 97 -12.99 -1.98 -20.03
N TYR A 98 -13.92 -1.88 -20.98
CA TYR A 98 -14.34 -0.61 -21.57
C TYR A 98 -14.85 0.37 -20.51
N ASN A 99 -15.74 -0.06 -19.62
CA ASN A 99 -16.27 0.77 -18.54
C ASN A 99 -15.15 1.28 -17.60
N VAL A 100 -14.12 0.46 -17.37
CA VAL A 100 -12.97 0.86 -16.54
C VAL A 100 -12.09 1.92 -17.23
N ILE A 101 -11.90 1.82 -18.55
CA ILE A 101 -11.16 2.83 -19.34
C ILE A 101 -11.98 4.13 -19.46
N GLU A 102 -13.30 4.02 -19.65
CA GLU A 102 -14.17 5.18 -19.83
C GLU A 102 -14.19 6.10 -18.59
N LYS A 103 -14.01 5.52 -17.40
CA LYS A 103 -14.03 6.23 -16.12
C LYS A 103 -12.68 6.07 -15.38
N PRO A 104 -11.61 6.76 -15.81
CA PRO A 104 -10.27 6.64 -15.24
C PRO A 104 -10.03 7.52 -13.99
N GLY A 105 -11.07 8.16 -13.44
CA GLY A 105 -10.96 8.93 -12.20
C GLY A 105 -10.40 10.34 -12.40
N ASP A 106 -9.49 10.75 -11.53
CA ASP A 106 -8.94 12.12 -11.45
C ASP A 106 -8.26 12.56 -12.75
N ALA A 107 -7.81 11.61 -13.57
CA ALA A 107 -7.23 11.86 -14.89
C ALA A 107 -8.19 12.60 -15.85
N LEU A 108 -9.50 12.60 -15.60
CA LEU A 108 -10.46 13.36 -16.40
C LEU A 108 -10.61 14.83 -16.00
N LEU A 109 -9.98 15.28 -14.92
CA LEU A 109 -9.85 16.70 -14.61
C LEU A 109 -9.30 17.48 -15.81
N ASP A 110 -9.60 18.77 -15.91
CA ASP A 110 -8.94 19.60 -16.91
C ASP A 110 -7.42 19.62 -16.66
N LYS A 111 -6.66 19.96 -17.69
CA LYS A 111 -5.20 19.83 -17.65
C LYS A 111 -4.59 20.59 -16.45
N LYS A 112 -5.06 21.81 -16.18
CA LYS A 112 -4.50 22.65 -15.12
C LYS A 112 -4.88 22.12 -13.74
N ASP A 113 -6.13 21.70 -13.57
CA ASP A 113 -6.58 21.11 -12.31
C ASP A 113 -5.89 19.79 -12.00
N PHE A 114 -5.68 18.94 -13.01
CA PHE A 114 -4.93 17.69 -12.84
C PHE A 114 -3.46 17.95 -12.47
N GLU A 115 -2.81 18.90 -13.15
CA GLU A 115 -1.44 19.31 -12.82
C GLU A 115 -1.35 19.86 -11.39
N LYS A 116 -2.30 20.71 -10.95
CA LYS A 116 -2.36 21.22 -9.56
C LYS A 116 -2.55 20.09 -8.53
N LEU A 117 -3.40 19.09 -8.84
CA LEU A 117 -3.60 17.92 -7.97
C LEU A 117 -2.31 17.11 -7.81
N VAL A 118 -1.65 16.77 -8.92
CA VAL A 118 -0.41 15.99 -8.91
C VAL A 118 0.72 16.77 -8.23
N HIS A 119 0.83 18.07 -8.50
CA HIS A 119 1.81 18.94 -7.86
C HIS A 119 1.63 18.95 -6.34
N PHE A 120 0.40 19.18 -5.85
CA PHE A 120 0.12 19.18 -4.41
C PHE A 120 0.46 17.84 -3.75
N ALA A 121 0.01 16.73 -4.35
CA ALA A 121 0.29 15.38 -3.85
C ALA A 121 1.80 15.12 -3.74
N SER A 122 2.55 15.52 -4.77
CA SER A 122 4.00 15.34 -4.84
C SER A 122 4.72 16.21 -3.80
N SER A 123 4.37 17.50 -3.71
CA SER A 123 4.93 18.44 -2.74
C SER A 123 4.62 18.01 -1.30
N ALA A 124 3.44 17.45 -1.04
CA ALA A 124 3.09 16.92 0.27
C ALA A 124 3.93 15.69 0.67
N GLU A 125 4.24 14.79 -0.26
CA GLU A 125 5.14 13.66 -0.01
C GLU A 125 6.60 14.12 0.23
N ALA A 126 7.08 15.06 -0.58
CA ALA A 126 8.41 15.65 -0.42
C ALA A 126 8.56 16.34 0.94
N LEU A 127 7.55 17.15 1.32
CA LEU A 127 7.55 17.80 2.62
C LEU A 127 7.59 16.77 3.75
N ARG A 128 6.64 15.82 3.78
CA ARG A 128 6.57 14.76 4.82
C ARG A 128 7.85 13.95 4.97
N SER A 129 8.58 13.75 3.87
CA SER A 129 9.85 13.03 3.85
C SER A 129 11.04 13.88 4.33
N SER A 130 10.92 15.20 4.29
CA SER A 130 11.96 16.15 4.66
C SER A 130 11.81 16.75 6.07
N VAL A 131 10.60 16.69 6.65
CA VAL A 131 10.31 17.19 8.01
C VAL A 131 11.24 16.53 9.02
N LYS A 132 11.76 17.36 9.94
CA LYS A 132 12.55 16.93 11.09
C LYS A 132 12.03 17.59 12.35
N TYR A 133 12.13 16.88 13.47
CA TYR A 133 11.89 17.45 14.79
C TYR A 133 13.24 17.71 15.47
N ILE A 134 13.43 18.90 16.01
CA ILE A 134 14.67 19.28 16.70
C ILE A 134 14.31 19.61 18.16
N ASP A 135 14.90 18.88 19.11
CA ASP A 135 14.88 19.23 20.53
C ASP A 135 16.18 19.95 20.94
N GLU A 136 16.39 20.23 22.23
CA GLU A 136 17.59 20.93 22.73
C GLU A 136 18.92 20.22 22.37
N THR A 137 18.88 18.91 22.11
CA THR A 137 20.05 18.03 22.02
C THR A 137 20.10 17.17 20.77
N ASN A 138 18.97 16.91 20.11
CA ASN A 138 18.83 15.90 19.08
C ASN A 138 18.02 16.42 17.87
N ASN A 139 18.30 15.82 16.72
CA ASN A 139 17.57 16.04 15.47
C ASN A 139 16.96 14.72 15.00
N TYR A 140 15.64 14.59 15.10
CA TYR A 140 14.89 13.39 14.79
C TYR A 140 14.34 13.45 13.37
N SER A 141 14.63 12.41 12.60
CA SER A 141 13.87 12.07 11.39
C SER A 141 12.45 11.62 11.75
N ARG A 142 11.61 11.37 10.75
CA ARG A 142 10.31 10.75 10.94
C ARG A 142 10.36 9.49 11.81
N GLU A 143 11.24 8.55 11.49
CA GLU A 143 11.42 7.31 12.25
C GLU A 143 11.78 7.61 13.71
N GLY A 144 12.65 8.59 13.96
CA GLY A 144 12.97 9.04 15.31
C GLY A 144 11.77 9.59 16.08
N VAL A 145 10.88 10.33 15.41
CA VAL A 145 9.64 10.84 16.03
C VAL A 145 8.65 9.73 16.29
N GLU A 146 8.39 8.83 15.33
CA GLU A 146 7.51 7.66 15.52
C GLU A 146 8.02 6.78 16.67
N ARG A 147 9.35 6.62 16.79
CA ARG A 147 9.99 5.93 17.91
C ARG A 147 9.75 6.66 19.24
N LEU A 148 9.95 7.98 19.30
CA LEU A 148 9.68 8.78 20.51
C LEU A 148 8.20 8.67 20.94
N LEU A 149 7.27 8.68 19.99
CA LEU A 149 5.84 8.58 20.26
C LEU A 149 5.43 7.19 20.74
N SER A 150 6.07 6.12 20.25
CA SER A 150 5.74 4.73 20.61
C SER A 150 6.42 4.22 21.89
N HIS A 151 7.51 4.83 22.36
CA HIS A 151 8.26 4.38 23.54
C HIS A 151 7.79 5.00 24.85
N ASN A 152 8.31 4.54 25.99
CA ASN A 152 8.00 5.17 27.26
C ASN A 152 8.59 6.59 27.29
N GLY A 153 7.87 7.53 27.90
CA GLY A 153 8.28 8.93 27.88
C GLY A 153 7.25 9.84 28.51
N ARG A 154 7.63 11.08 28.80
CA ARG A 154 6.72 12.05 29.38
C ARG A 154 5.71 12.51 28.33
N GLU A 155 4.47 12.70 28.78
CA GLU A 155 3.41 13.25 27.91
C GLU A 155 3.84 14.55 27.23
N LYS A 156 4.53 15.43 27.95
CA LYS A 156 5.04 16.69 27.41
C LYS A 156 5.98 16.50 26.22
N ASP A 157 6.93 15.57 26.32
CA ASP A 157 7.93 15.36 25.25
C ASP A 157 7.25 14.82 23.98
N LYS A 158 6.28 13.92 24.15
CA LYS A 158 5.44 13.40 23.06
C LYS A 158 4.62 14.51 22.42
N ARG A 159 3.99 15.37 23.23
CA ARG A 159 3.20 16.50 22.77
C ARG A 159 4.04 17.48 21.96
N ASP A 160 5.22 17.84 22.47
CA ASP A 160 6.12 18.80 21.84
C ASP A 160 6.63 18.25 20.50
N ALA A 161 7.08 16.98 20.45
CA ALA A 161 7.51 16.32 19.22
C ALA A 161 6.39 16.22 18.17
N TRP A 162 5.21 15.73 18.59
CA TRP A 162 4.05 15.56 17.71
C TRP A 162 3.60 16.91 17.15
N LYS A 163 3.49 17.93 18.01
CA LYS A 163 3.09 19.28 17.62
C LYS A 163 4.05 19.86 16.59
N SER A 164 5.36 19.85 16.89
CA SER A 164 6.36 20.42 16.01
C SER A 164 6.34 19.75 14.64
N TRP A 165 6.14 18.43 14.57
CA TRP A 165 5.96 17.73 13.30
C TRP A 165 4.84 18.31 12.44
N TYR A 166 3.65 18.49 13.02
CA TYR A 166 2.48 18.96 12.28
C TYR A 166 2.53 20.45 11.94
N GLN A 167 3.26 21.25 12.72
CA GLN A 167 3.45 22.67 12.42
C GLN A 167 4.22 22.88 11.11
N GLU A 168 5.14 21.98 10.78
CA GLU A 168 5.89 22.00 9.51
C GLU A 168 4.98 21.75 8.29
N LEU A 169 3.79 21.17 8.48
CA LEU A 169 2.82 20.91 7.39
C LEU A 169 1.84 22.07 7.16
N ASN A 170 1.83 23.10 8.00
CA ASN A 170 0.94 24.25 7.86
C ASN A 170 0.98 24.96 6.48
N PRO A 171 2.13 25.08 5.78
CA PRO A 171 2.17 25.74 4.48
C PRO A 171 1.22 25.12 3.44
N LEU A 172 0.93 23.82 3.55
CA LEU A 172 0.07 23.08 2.63
C LEU A 172 -1.43 23.38 2.82
N VAL A 173 -1.87 23.86 3.99
CA VAL A 173 -3.30 24.00 4.33
C VAL A 173 -4.01 24.99 3.41
N ARG A 174 -3.33 26.10 3.07
CA ARG A 174 -3.90 27.17 2.25
C ARG A 174 -4.39 26.66 0.90
N ASN A 175 -3.64 25.71 0.35
CA ASN A 175 -3.87 25.12 -0.96
C ASN A 175 -4.82 23.93 -0.90
N PHE A 176 -4.92 23.27 0.25
CA PHE A 176 -5.69 22.04 0.36
C PHE A 176 -7.19 22.22 0.15
N SER A 177 -7.79 23.36 0.52
CA SER A 177 -9.22 23.61 0.25
C SER A 177 -9.53 23.62 -1.25
N TYR A 178 -8.64 24.21 -2.06
CA TYR A 178 -8.74 24.13 -3.51
C TYR A 178 -8.62 22.69 -4.01
N ILE A 179 -7.60 21.96 -3.53
CA ILE A 179 -7.36 20.56 -3.91
C ILE A 179 -8.55 19.67 -3.58
N LEU A 180 -9.14 19.86 -2.40
CA LEU A 180 -10.32 19.13 -1.96
C LEU A 180 -11.51 19.36 -2.90
N SER A 181 -11.72 20.60 -3.37
CA SER A 181 -12.78 20.94 -4.32
C SER A 181 -12.62 20.29 -5.71
N LEU A 182 -11.39 19.88 -6.08
CA LEU A 182 -11.16 19.18 -7.35
C LEU A 182 -11.87 17.83 -7.40
N THR A 183 -12.14 17.21 -6.26
CA THR A 183 -12.88 15.93 -6.17
C THR A 183 -14.27 16.04 -6.80
N GLU A 184 -15.00 17.13 -6.56
CA GLU A 184 -16.33 17.36 -7.14
C GLU A 184 -16.23 17.57 -8.67
N LYS A 185 -15.17 18.22 -9.13
CA LYS A 185 -14.91 18.37 -10.58
C LYS A 185 -14.56 17.04 -11.23
N ALA A 186 -13.79 16.19 -10.54
CA ALA A 186 -13.45 14.85 -11.01
C ALA A 186 -14.71 13.96 -11.10
N ALA A 187 -15.61 14.04 -10.12
CA ALA A 187 -16.91 13.37 -10.14
C ALA A 187 -17.71 13.76 -11.40
N LYS A 188 -17.91 15.06 -11.62
CA LYS A 188 -18.62 15.57 -12.81
C LYS A 188 -17.94 15.14 -14.12
N ALA A 189 -16.61 15.13 -14.17
CA ALA A 189 -15.87 14.73 -15.36
C ALA A 189 -16.00 13.23 -15.69
N ASN A 190 -16.31 12.39 -14.71
CA ASN A 190 -16.56 10.95 -14.85
C ASN A 190 -18.06 10.60 -15.02
N ASP A 191 -18.90 11.61 -15.30
CA ASP A 191 -20.35 11.45 -15.52
C ASP A 191 -21.03 10.73 -14.32
N VAL A 192 -20.75 11.18 -13.10
CA VAL A 192 -21.40 10.75 -11.83
C VAL A 192 -21.87 11.97 -11.03
N ASP A 193 -22.89 11.80 -10.19
CA ASP A 193 -23.66 12.93 -9.67
C ASP A 193 -22.97 13.66 -8.51
N ASN A 194 -22.21 12.93 -7.68
CA ASN A 194 -21.60 13.46 -6.46
C ASN A 194 -20.30 12.71 -6.09
N VAL A 195 -19.64 13.16 -5.01
CA VAL A 195 -18.36 12.61 -4.53
C VAL A 195 -18.51 11.19 -3.99
N GLU A 196 -19.64 10.85 -3.36
CA GLU A 196 -19.90 9.50 -2.84
C GLU A 196 -19.93 8.50 -4.00
N GLU A 197 -20.76 8.75 -5.01
CA GLU A 197 -20.84 7.91 -6.22
C GLU A 197 -19.51 7.81 -6.96
N TYR A 198 -18.74 8.91 -6.99
CA TYR A 198 -17.40 8.93 -7.60
C TYR A 198 -16.44 7.95 -6.91
N TRP A 199 -16.36 7.99 -5.59
CA TRP A 199 -15.48 7.12 -4.82
C TRP A 199 -15.98 5.68 -4.72
N GLU A 200 -17.30 5.46 -4.72
CA GLU A 200 -17.94 4.15 -4.86
C GLU A 200 -17.61 3.49 -6.20
N MET A 201 -17.68 4.27 -7.29
CA MET A 201 -17.27 3.82 -8.62
C MET A 201 -15.79 3.40 -8.64
N LEU A 202 -14.90 4.17 -8.02
CA LEU A 202 -13.47 3.83 -7.96
C LEU A 202 -13.21 2.57 -7.12
N SER A 203 -14.06 2.25 -6.15
CA SER A 203 -13.98 1.02 -5.35
C SER A 203 -14.80 -0.14 -5.93
N MET A 204 -15.53 0.10 -7.02
CA MET A 204 -16.55 -0.80 -7.56
C MET A 204 -17.54 -1.29 -6.50
N TYR A 205 -17.93 -0.41 -5.58
CA TYR A 205 -18.83 -0.73 -4.49
C TYR A 205 -19.99 0.26 -4.46
N PRO A 206 -21.02 0.07 -5.31
CA PRO A 206 -22.20 0.93 -5.33
C PRO A 206 -22.89 0.96 -3.96
N GLU A 207 -23.40 2.12 -3.56
CA GLU A 207 -24.03 2.35 -2.24
C GLU A 207 -23.09 2.04 -1.06
N GLY A 208 -21.79 1.99 -1.34
CA GLY A 208 -20.75 1.64 -0.39
C GLY A 208 -20.74 2.58 0.81
N TYR A 209 -20.95 3.89 0.63
CA TYR A 209 -20.96 4.83 1.75
C TYR A 209 -22.17 4.67 2.65
N GLU A 210 -23.36 4.43 2.09
CA GLU A 210 -24.55 4.11 2.89
C GLU A 210 -24.33 2.82 3.69
N ASN A 211 -23.82 1.78 3.04
CA ASN A 211 -23.55 0.49 3.67
C ASN A 211 -22.52 0.61 4.80
N ILE A 212 -21.36 1.24 4.57
CA ILE A 212 -20.34 1.36 5.65
C ILE A 212 -20.80 2.28 6.78
N LYS A 213 -21.61 3.31 6.53
CA LYS A 213 -22.21 4.15 7.59
C LYS A 213 -23.16 3.32 8.45
N ALA A 214 -23.98 2.47 7.82
CA ALA A 214 -24.86 1.55 8.54
C ALA A 214 -24.07 0.51 9.36
N GLU A 215 -23.01 -0.09 8.81
CA GLU A 215 -22.15 -1.03 9.53
C GLU A 215 -21.36 -0.34 10.66
N TRP A 216 -20.88 0.89 10.45
CA TRP A 216 -20.21 1.67 11.49
C TRP A 216 -21.11 1.92 12.70
N ASN A 217 -22.38 2.28 12.47
CA ASN A 217 -23.33 2.50 13.55
C ASN A 217 -23.49 1.25 14.45
N LYS A 218 -23.41 0.06 13.86
CA LYS A 218 -23.50 -1.24 14.57
C LYS A 218 -22.24 -1.54 15.41
N ILE A 219 -21.04 -1.14 14.97
CA ILE A 219 -19.79 -1.40 15.70
C ILE A 219 -19.35 -0.27 16.63
N SER A 220 -19.92 0.92 16.46
CA SER A 220 -19.51 2.12 17.22
C SER A 220 -19.59 1.93 18.73
N SER A 221 -20.48 1.06 19.24
CA SER A 221 -20.54 0.69 20.66
C SER A 221 -19.29 -0.05 21.12
N LEU A 222 -18.84 -1.06 20.37
CA LEU A 222 -17.62 -1.81 20.68
C LEU A 222 -16.38 -0.89 20.63
N HIS A 223 -16.31 -0.02 19.63
CA HIS A 223 -15.24 0.99 19.56
C HIS A 223 -15.21 1.88 20.80
N LYS A 224 -16.38 2.34 21.29
CA LYS A 224 -16.48 3.14 22.51
C LYS A 224 -16.05 2.39 23.77
N ILE A 225 -16.35 1.10 23.87
CA ILE A 225 -15.90 0.26 24.99
C ILE A 225 -14.37 0.19 25.02
N VAL A 226 -13.74 -0.09 23.86
CA VAL A 226 -12.27 -0.13 23.76
C VAL A 226 -11.66 1.26 23.95
N LEU A 227 -12.27 2.32 23.43
CA LEU A 227 -11.85 3.70 23.65
C LEU A 227 -11.85 4.08 25.12
N GLU A 228 -12.93 3.76 25.85
CA GLU A 228 -13.03 4.00 27.30
C GLU A 228 -11.93 3.27 28.05
N PHE A 229 -11.74 1.99 27.73
CA PHE A 229 -10.69 1.17 28.32
C PHE A 229 -9.31 1.79 28.11
N VAL A 230 -8.98 2.16 26.87
CA VAL A 230 -7.69 2.81 26.54
C VAL A 230 -7.55 4.15 27.23
N ARG A 231 -8.60 4.97 27.25
CA ARG A 231 -8.59 6.30 27.87
C ARG A 231 -8.29 6.21 29.37
N THR A 232 -8.91 5.27 30.08
CA THR A 232 -8.65 5.03 31.50
C THR A 232 -7.21 4.61 31.75
N HIS A 233 -6.67 3.70 30.94
CA HIS A 233 -5.27 3.27 31.08
C HIS A 233 -4.28 4.40 30.80
N LEU A 234 -4.51 5.22 29.77
CA LEU A 234 -3.67 6.38 29.47
C LEU A 234 -3.78 7.46 30.56
N SER A 235 -4.98 7.66 31.12
CA SER A 235 -5.22 8.58 32.24
C SER A 235 -4.35 8.21 33.44
N HIS A 236 -4.31 6.92 33.79
CA HIS A 236 -3.46 6.39 34.86
C HIS A 236 -1.97 6.48 34.50
N LYS A 237 -1.59 6.06 33.27
CA LYS A 237 -0.19 6.08 32.80
C LYS A 237 0.46 7.44 32.93
N TYR A 238 -0.25 8.49 32.51
CA TYR A 238 0.29 9.84 32.47
C TYR A 238 -0.11 10.69 33.67
N GLY A 239 -1.00 10.21 34.54
CA GLY A 239 -1.52 10.97 35.67
C GLY A 239 -2.33 12.20 35.24
N ILE A 240 -3.06 12.09 34.12
CA ILE A 240 -3.85 13.17 33.51
C ILE A 240 -5.29 12.73 33.45
N ASN A 241 -6.22 13.55 33.94
CA ASN A 241 -7.64 13.23 33.88
C ASN A 241 -8.18 13.36 32.43
N LEU A 242 -8.34 12.24 31.74
CA LEU A 242 -8.93 12.16 30.40
C LEU A 242 -10.43 11.84 30.51
N THR A 243 -11.30 12.81 30.18
CA THR A 243 -12.75 12.69 30.45
C THR A 243 -13.60 12.25 29.28
N GLU A 244 -13.36 12.75 28.07
CA GLU A 244 -14.23 12.48 26.91
C GLU A 244 -13.45 11.87 25.75
N THR A 245 -12.25 12.37 25.49
CA THR A 245 -11.43 11.99 24.34
C THR A 245 -10.00 11.71 24.73
N ILE A 246 -9.28 11.06 23.84
CA ILE A 246 -7.83 10.86 23.96
C ILE A 246 -7.11 11.90 23.10
N PRO A 247 -6.16 12.67 23.68
CA PRO A 247 -5.30 13.55 22.89
C PRO A 247 -4.46 12.76 21.88
N ALA A 248 -4.45 13.19 20.62
CA ALA A 248 -3.84 12.44 19.52
C ALA A 248 -2.34 12.10 19.72
N HIS A 249 -1.58 12.94 20.43
CA HIS A 249 -0.15 12.73 20.68
C HIS A 249 0.16 11.57 21.64
N LEU A 250 -0.86 11.03 22.32
CA LEU A 250 -0.71 9.89 23.23
C LEU A 250 -0.91 8.53 22.53
N LEU A 251 -1.24 8.53 21.24
CA LEU A 251 -1.64 7.33 20.49
C LEU A 251 -0.48 6.61 19.79
N GLY A 252 0.75 6.84 20.23
CA GLY A 252 1.90 6.02 19.86
C GLY A 252 2.47 6.22 18.45
N SER A 253 1.88 7.09 17.63
CA SER A 253 2.34 7.38 16.26
C SER A 253 1.92 8.77 15.82
N LEU A 254 2.47 9.26 14.72
CA LEU A 254 2.02 10.51 14.11
C LEU A 254 0.56 10.38 13.63
N GLN A 255 0.24 9.33 12.87
CA GLN A 255 -1.11 9.09 12.33
C GLN A 255 -2.18 8.93 13.43
N GLY A 256 -1.87 8.25 14.52
CA GLY A 256 -2.75 8.11 15.68
C GLY A 256 -3.99 7.21 15.46
N TYR A 257 -4.02 6.41 14.39
CA TYR A 257 -5.09 5.42 14.14
C TYR A 257 -4.66 3.96 14.31
N ASP A 258 -3.40 3.70 14.69
CA ASP A 258 -2.92 2.36 15.06
C ASP A 258 -2.46 2.39 16.52
N TRP A 259 -3.25 1.76 17.39
CA TRP A 259 -3.03 1.75 18.83
C TRP A 259 -2.26 0.50 19.29
N SER A 260 -1.86 -0.38 18.36
CA SER A 260 -1.13 -1.61 18.69
C SER A 260 0.28 -1.34 19.23
N THR A 261 0.82 -0.15 18.98
CA THR A 261 2.14 0.32 19.47
C THR A 261 2.25 0.31 20.99
N PHE A 262 1.17 0.62 21.71
CA PHE A 262 1.10 0.63 23.17
C PHE A 262 0.26 -0.53 23.73
N SER A 263 0.13 -1.62 22.97
CA SER A 263 -0.60 -2.82 23.39
C SER A 263 -0.13 -3.42 24.72
N ILE A 264 1.13 -3.20 25.12
CA ILE A 264 1.63 -3.63 26.45
C ILE A 264 0.87 -2.93 27.57
N ASP A 265 0.63 -1.63 27.43
CA ASP A 265 -0.06 -0.81 28.44
C ASP A 265 -1.56 -1.14 28.54
N MET A 266 -2.12 -1.71 27.48
CA MET A 266 -3.55 -2.02 27.35
C MET A 266 -3.83 -3.50 27.60
N SER A 267 -2.80 -4.33 27.77
CA SER A 267 -2.99 -5.76 27.91
C SER A 267 -3.21 -6.13 29.37
N PRO A 268 -4.31 -6.83 29.71
CA PRO A 268 -4.51 -7.36 31.06
C PRO A 268 -3.43 -8.40 31.44
N TYR A 269 -2.80 -9.00 30.44
CA TYR A 269 -1.69 -9.93 30.58
C TYR A 269 -0.42 -9.31 29.98
N SER A 270 -0.01 -8.17 30.53
CA SER A 270 1.11 -7.35 30.05
C SER A 270 2.41 -8.15 29.89
N GLU A 271 2.67 -9.16 30.73
CA GLU A 271 3.82 -10.06 30.62
C GLU A 271 3.87 -10.82 29.29
N ILE A 272 2.72 -11.25 28.73
CA ILE A 272 2.67 -11.93 27.44
C ILE A 272 3.03 -10.96 26.32
N THR A 273 2.41 -9.78 26.31
CA THR A 273 2.64 -8.76 25.28
C THR A 273 4.08 -8.22 25.33
N TYR A 274 4.60 -8.05 26.55
CA TYR A 274 6.00 -7.75 26.80
C TYR A 274 6.92 -8.83 26.20
N ASN A 275 6.61 -10.12 26.43
CA ASN A 275 7.40 -11.23 25.87
C ASN A 275 7.35 -11.26 24.33
N ILE A 276 6.23 -10.92 23.70
CA ILE A 276 6.13 -10.76 22.25
C ILE A 276 7.13 -9.70 21.77
N ARG A 277 7.09 -8.49 22.34
CA ARG A 277 8.00 -7.38 21.96
C ARG A 277 9.47 -7.72 22.22
N LYS A 278 9.77 -8.31 23.37
CA LYS A 278 11.12 -8.79 23.72
C LYS A 278 11.62 -9.83 22.71
N ASN A 279 10.75 -10.74 22.29
CA ASN A 279 11.13 -11.81 21.36
C ASN A 279 11.26 -11.30 19.91
N LEU A 280 10.53 -10.28 19.48
CA LEU A 280 10.76 -9.61 18.19
C LEU A 280 12.22 -9.12 18.09
N TRP A 281 12.69 -8.45 19.15
CA TRP A 281 14.08 -8.02 19.30
C TRP A 281 15.06 -9.20 19.35
N LYS A 282 14.88 -10.14 20.28
CA LYS A 282 15.81 -11.29 20.46
C LYS A 282 15.93 -12.17 19.21
N LYS A 283 14.85 -12.31 18.44
CA LYS A 283 14.82 -13.09 17.19
C LYS A 283 15.26 -12.27 15.98
N LYS A 284 15.57 -10.99 16.16
CA LYS A 284 15.98 -10.05 15.11
C LYS A 284 14.94 -9.99 13.99
N LEU A 285 13.65 -9.91 14.35
CA LEU A 285 12.51 -9.85 13.43
C LEU A 285 12.19 -8.40 13.07
N PHE A 286 13.02 -7.82 12.19
CA PHE A 286 12.86 -6.47 11.64
C PHE A 286 13.41 -6.44 10.21
N GLY A 287 12.95 -5.49 9.38
CA GLY A 287 13.36 -5.40 7.98
C GLY A 287 13.18 -6.72 7.21
N LYS A 288 14.23 -7.18 6.52
CA LYS A 288 14.13 -8.33 5.61
C LYS A 288 13.82 -9.66 6.32
N SER A 289 14.28 -9.85 7.56
CA SER A 289 14.00 -11.07 8.31
C SER A 289 12.52 -11.16 8.71
N LEU A 290 11.92 -10.03 9.09
CA LEU A 290 10.49 -9.94 9.38
C LEU A 290 9.63 -10.26 8.15
N TYR A 291 9.96 -9.68 6.99
CA TYR A 291 9.27 -10.02 5.74
C TYR A 291 9.41 -11.50 5.36
N LYS A 292 10.59 -12.11 5.59
CA LYS A 292 10.76 -13.55 5.39
C LYS A 292 9.88 -14.38 6.33
N ALA A 293 9.83 -14.00 7.61
CA ALA A 293 8.97 -14.67 8.59
C ALA A 293 7.50 -14.57 8.19
N ALA A 294 7.03 -13.38 7.80
CA ALA A 294 5.68 -13.17 7.30
C ALA A 294 5.40 -13.94 5.99
N SER A 295 6.36 -14.02 5.07
CA SER A 295 6.22 -14.79 3.82
C SER A 295 5.99 -16.28 4.03
N ASN A 296 6.42 -16.85 5.17
CA ASN A 296 6.12 -18.23 5.51
C ASN A 296 4.61 -18.47 5.63
N MET A 297 3.84 -17.46 6.07
CA MET A 297 2.38 -17.52 6.11
C MET A 297 1.83 -17.75 4.70
N GLY A 298 2.27 -16.96 3.72
CA GLY A 298 1.90 -17.15 2.32
C GLY A 298 2.21 -18.56 1.81
N SER A 299 3.38 -19.10 2.16
CA SER A 299 3.77 -20.45 1.76
C SER A 299 2.81 -21.52 2.29
N ILE A 300 2.35 -21.38 3.54
CA ILE A 300 1.45 -22.34 4.18
C ILE A 300 0.02 -22.18 3.69
N LEU A 301 -0.47 -20.95 3.64
CA LEU A 301 -1.86 -20.65 3.35
C LEU A 301 -2.17 -20.73 1.85
N LEU A 302 -1.28 -20.17 1.02
CA LEU A 302 -1.49 -20.00 -0.41
C LEU A 302 -0.58 -20.88 -1.27
N GLY A 303 0.46 -21.49 -0.68
CA GLY A 303 1.48 -22.22 -1.45
C GLY A 303 2.39 -21.29 -2.25
N GLN A 304 2.46 -20.00 -1.89
CA GLN A 304 3.18 -18.97 -2.64
C GLN A 304 3.99 -18.08 -1.70
N VAL A 305 5.11 -17.57 -2.20
CA VAL A 305 5.94 -16.57 -1.53
C VAL A 305 6.25 -15.43 -2.51
N PRO A 306 6.61 -14.22 -2.02
CA PRO A 306 7.00 -13.14 -2.91
C PRO A 306 8.10 -13.56 -3.89
N GLN A 307 7.97 -13.15 -5.14
CA GLN A 307 8.91 -13.43 -6.22
C GLN A 307 10.37 -13.02 -5.89
N SER A 308 11.36 -13.60 -6.58
CA SER A 308 12.79 -13.32 -6.33
C SER A 308 13.16 -11.85 -6.46
N ASP A 309 12.56 -11.16 -7.42
CA ASP A 309 12.81 -9.74 -7.70
C ASP A 309 12.36 -8.83 -6.57
N PHE A 310 11.28 -9.19 -5.86
CA PHE A 310 10.87 -8.50 -4.65
C PHE A 310 12.01 -8.50 -3.61
N TRP A 311 12.66 -9.65 -3.39
CA TRP A 311 13.72 -9.75 -2.39
C TRP A 311 15.03 -9.07 -2.76
N SER A 312 15.35 -8.99 -4.05
CA SER A 312 16.61 -8.41 -4.53
C SER A 312 16.52 -6.90 -4.77
N LYS A 313 15.32 -6.37 -5.05
CA LYS A 313 15.13 -4.95 -5.42
C LYS A 313 14.40 -4.11 -4.37
N SER A 314 13.85 -4.70 -3.30
CA SER A 314 13.21 -3.96 -2.20
C SER A 314 14.21 -3.40 -1.19
N GLN A 315 13.86 -2.29 -0.54
CA GLN A 315 14.63 -1.65 0.52
C GLN A 315 14.00 -1.96 1.89
N PHE A 316 14.66 -2.81 2.68
CA PHE A 316 14.11 -3.28 3.96
C PHE A 316 14.53 -2.45 5.19
N HIS A 317 15.17 -1.31 4.95
CA HIS A 317 15.65 -0.38 5.96
C HIS A 317 15.83 0.99 5.31
N TRP A 318 14.72 1.69 5.06
CA TRP A 318 14.81 3.00 4.40
C TRP A 318 13.66 3.95 4.69
N HIS A 319 12.43 3.60 4.31
CA HIS A 319 11.30 4.53 4.32
C HIS A 319 10.23 4.15 5.36
N CYS A 320 9.80 5.12 6.17
CA CYS A 320 8.81 4.98 7.23
C CYS A 320 7.71 6.05 7.13
N PRO A 321 6.42 5.69 7.12
CA PRO A 321 5.84 4.34 7.12
C PRO A 321 6.16 3.58 5.81
N PRO A 322 5.99 2.25 5.72
CA PRO A 322 6.33 1.48 4.53
C PRO A 322 5.59 1.91 3.25
N LYS A 323 6.29 1.93 2.11
CA LYS A 323 5.76 2.18 0.77
C LYS A 323 5.85 0.93 -0.09
N LEU A 324 4.70 0.42 -0.52
CA LEU A 324 4.58 -0.66 -1.48
C LEU A 324 4.28 -0.09 -2.87
N ILE A 325 5.19 -0.31 -3.83
CA ILE A 325 5.03 0.16 -5.21
C ILE A 325 4.80 -1.03 -6.14
N ASN A 326 3.70 -0.99 -6.90
CA ASN A 326 3.41 -1.91 -7.99
C ASN A 326 3.92 -1.30 -9.30
N PHE A 327 4.76 -2.02 -10.02
CA PHE A 327 5.37 -1.57 -11.28
C PHE A 327 4.50 -1.87 -12.50
N CYS A 328 3.24 -2.29 -12.30
CA CYS A 328 2.25 -2.47 -13.35
C CYS A 328 2.64 -3.45 -14.45
N LYS A 329 3.65 -4.29 -14.20
CA LYS A 329 4.20 -5.23 -15.17
C LYS A 329 4.57 -6.53 -14.49
N ASP A 330 4.09 -7.65 -15.01
CA ASP A 330 4.42 -9.01 -14.55
C ASP A 330 4.25 -9.26 -13.03
N GLY A 331 3.43 -8.45 -12.35
CA GLY A 331 3.23 -8.52 -10.90
C GLY A 331 4.46 -8.05 -10.10
N ILE A 332 5.36 -7.30 -10.74
CA ILE A 332 6.57 -6.78 -10.08
C ILE A 332 6.15 -5.75 -9.04
N THR A 333 6.49 -6.07 -7.79
CA THR A 333 6.22 -5.22 -6.63
C THR A 333 7.49 -5.04 -5.82
N ARG A 334 7.65 -3.86 -5.22
CA ARG A 334 8.79 -3.56 -4.34
C ARG A 334 8.32 -2.81 -3.11
N ILE A 335 8.99 -3.04 -1.99
CA ILE A 335 8.71 -2.35 -0.74
C ILE A 335 9.91 -1.55 -0.28
N SER A 336 9.70 -0.30 0.13
CA SER A 336 10.63 0.48 0.94
C SER A 336 10.04 0.61 2.34
N THR A 337 10.68 0.10 3.39
CA THR A 337 10.04 -0.11 4.71
C THR A 337 10.93 0.25 5.89
N CYS A 338 10.26 0.44 7.03
CA CYS A 338 10.85 0.62 8.34
C CYS A 338 11.69 -0.56 8.80
N PHE A 339 12.67 -0.26 9.65
CA PHE A 339 13.57 -1.23 10.27
C PHE A 339 13.30 -1.40 11.78
N GLU A 340 12.03 -1.50 12.16
CA GLU A 340 11.60 -1.44 13.55
C GLU A 340 10.90 -2.75 14.00
N PRO A 341 11.31 -3.41 15.10
CA PRO A 341 10.67 -4.63 15.61
C PRO A 341 9.52 -4.35 16.59
N THR A 342 8.52 -3.60 16.12
CA THR A 342 7.30 -3.31 16.89
C THR A 342 6.16 -4.25 16.52
N ILE A 343 5.16 -4.38 17.39
CA ILE A 343 3.93 -5.14 17.09
C ILE A 343 3.19 -4.52 15.90
N ALA A 344 3.11 -3.19 15.84
CA ALA A 344 2.56 -2.45 14.71
C ALA A 344 3.25 -2.81 13.38
N ASN A 345 4.60 -2.78 13.34
CA ASN A 345 5.33 -3.14 12.13
C ASN A 345 5.23 -4.65 11.80
N PHE A 346 5.10 -5.51 12.81
CA PHE A 346 4.85 -6.94 12.64
C PHE A 346 3.50 -7.19 11.94
N LEU A 347 2.42 -6.56 12.42
CA LEU A 347 1.09 -6.61 11.81
C LEU A 347 1.13 -6.06 10.38
N LEU A 348 1.68 -4.86 10.20
CA LEU A 348 1.76 -4.19 8.90
C LEU A 348 2.59 -4.98 7.88
N THR A 349 3.67 -5.64 8.31
CA THR A 349 4.47 -6.49 7.42
C THR A 349 3.68 -7.70 6.93
N HIS A 350 2.86 -8.33 7.76
CA HIS A 350 1.99 -9.42 7.33
C HIS A 350 0.92 -8.94 6.34
N LYS A 351 0.30 -7.78 6.62
CA LYS A 351 -0.63 -7.12 5.70
C LYS A 351 0.01 -6.85 4.34
N ASN A 352 1.21 -6.27 4.33
CA ASN A 352 1.99 -6.02 3.12
C ASN A 352 2.29 -7.32 2.34
N ILE A 353 2.66 -8.41 3.02
CA ILE A 353 2.85 -9.71 2.36
C ILE A 353 1.55 -10.22 1.73
N GLY A 354 0.40 -10.11 2.43
CA GLY A 354 -0.90 -10.46 1.86
C GLY A 354 -1.20 -9.68 0.58
N LYS A 355 -0.94 -8.36 0.61
CA LYS A 355 -1.09 -7.45 -0.53
C LYS A 355 -0.18 -7.82 -1.71
N ILE A 356 1.11 -8.07 -1.44
CA ILE A 356 2.10 -8.51 -2.43
C ILE A 356 1.67 -9.82 -3.11
N LEU A 357 1.24 -10.80 -2.31
CA LEU A 357 0.82 -12.11 -2.84
C LEU A 357 -0.46 -11.99 -3.66
N PHE A 358 -1.43 -11.17 -3.23
CA PHE A 358 -2.63 -10.89 -4.00
C PHE A 358 -2.28 -10.33 -5.39
N GLN A 359 -1.43 -9.29 -5.44
CA GLN A 359 -1.00 -8.65 -6.69
C GLN A 359 -0.24 -9.64 -7.60
N GLN A 360 0.68 -10.44 -7.05
CA GLN A 360 1.48 -11.39 -7.82
C GLN A 360 0.69 -12.60 -8.32
N MET A 361 -0.28 -13.10 -7.54
CA MET A 361 -1.09 -14.27 -7.92
C MET A 361 -2.25 -13.92 -8.86
N SER A 362 -2.74 -12.68 -8.81
CA SER A 362 -3.86 -12.21 -9.62
C SER A 362 -3.44 -11.61 -10.97
N VAL A 363 -2.15 -11.33 -11.17
CA VAL A 363 -1.62 -10.59 -12.35
C VAL A 363 -2.14 -11.09 -13.71
N GLN A 364 -2.34 -12.40 -13.87
CA GLN A 364 -2.78 -12.96 -15.15
C GLN A 364 -4.24 -12.64 -15.48
N ASN A 365 -5.07 -12.43 -14.46
CA ASN A 365 -6.52 -12.26 -14.62
C ASN A 365 -6.99 -10.86 -14.24
N THR A 366 -6.25 -10.13 -13.40
CA THR A 366 -6.52 -8.74 -13.08
C THR A 366 -6.07 -7.85 -14.24
N PRO A 367 -6.98 -7.20 -14.96
CA PRO A 367 -6.62 -6.21 -15.98
C PRO A 367 -5.76 -5.11 -15.35
N ILE A 368 -4.71 -4.67 -16.05
CA ILE A 368 -3.92 -3.50 -15.63
C ILE A 368 -4.81 -2.27 -15.39
N LEU A 369 -5.93 -2.19 -16.12
CA LEU A 369 -6.95 -1.16 -15.98
C LEU A 369 -7.51 -1.04 -14.56
N ASN A 370 -7.67 -2.15 -13.84
CA ASN A 370 -8.15 -2.14 -12.46
C ASN A 370 -7.07 -1.69 -11.49
N ILE A 371 -5.83 -2.14 -11.67
CA ILE A 371 -4.69 -1.65 -10.89
C ILE A 371 -4.51 -0.14 -11.11
N ALA A 372 -4.72 0.33 -12.34
CA ALA A 372 -4.55 1.72 -12.73
C ALA A 372 -5.67 2.64 -12.25
N ASN A 373 -6.93 2.18 -12.27
CA ASN A 373 -8.10 3.05 -12.15
C ASN A 373 -9.04 2.69 -10.99
N ARG A 374 -8.77 1.63 -10.21
CA ARG A 374 -9.65 1.17 -9.12
C ARG A 374 -8.90 0.92 -7.82
N TYR A 375 -9.64 0.95 -6.71
CA TYR A 375 -9.17 0.56 -5.38
C TYR A 375 -9.80 -0.76 -4.97
N SER A 376 -8.99 -1.81 -4.83
CA SER A 376 -9.47 -3.18 -4.68
C SER A 376 -9.85 -3.53 -3.24
N VAL A 377 -11.15 -3.76 -2.99
CA VAL A 377 -11.66 -4.30 -1.71
C VAL A 377 -11.07 -5.67 -1.41
N LEU A 378 -10.92 -6.53 -2.42
CA LEU A 378 -10.38 -7.89 -2.26
C LEU A 378 -8.91 -7.87 -1.83
N GLU A 379 -8.13 -6.95 -2.38
CA GLU A 379 -6.73 -6.79 -2.02
C GLU A 379 -6.59 -6.34 -0.55
N GLU A 380 -7.39 -5.37 -0.13
CA GLU A 380 -7.42 -4.91 1.27
C GLU A 380 -7.92 -6.01 2.21
N ALA A 381 -8.89 -6.84 1.78
CA ALA A 381 -9.38 -7.97 2.59
C ALA A 381 -8.33 -9.06 2.79
N VAL A 382 -7.60 -9.44 1.74
CA VAL A 382 -6.52 -10.43 1.85
C VAL A 382 -5.35 -9.89 2.67
N SER A 383 -5.03 -8.61 2.49
CA SER A 383 -4.05 -7.89 3.32
C SER A 383 -4.46 -7.96 4.81
N GLU A 384 -5.68 -7.54 5.15
CA GLU A 384 -6.14 -7.52 6.53
C GLU A 384 -6.25 -8.93 7.13
N LEU A 385 -6.66 -9.94 6.36
CA LEU A 385 -6.68 -11.34 6.80
C LEU A 385 -5.31 -11.81 7.26
N PHE A 386 -4.23 -11.47 6.53
CA PHE A 386 -2.87 -11.78 6.96
C PHE A 386 -2.49 -11.07 8.27
N GLY A 387 -2.95 -9.83 8.46
CA GLY A 387 -2.81 -9.09 9.70
C GLY A 387 -3.47 -9.80 10.89
N ILE A 388 -4.76 -10.12 10.77
CA ILE A 388 -5.55 -10.85 11.79
C ILE A 388 -4.86 -12.16 12.17
N LEU A 389 -4.43 -12.94 11.17
CA LEU A 389 -3.79 -14.24 11.38
C LEU A 389 -2.43 -14.13 12.07
N SER A 390 -1.70 -13.04 11.86
CA SER A 390 -0.33 -12.89 12.35
C SER A 390 -0.23 -12.86 13.87
N VAL A 391 -1.26 -12.36 14.55
CA VAL A 391 -1.31 -12.27 16.01
C VAL A 391 -2.15 -13.38 16.63
N SER A 392 -2.56 -14.39 15.85
CA SER A 392 -3.16 -15.60 16.40
C SER A 392 -2.15 -16.34 17.29
N PRO A 393 -2.58 -16.98 18.40
CA PRO A 393 -1.69 -17.74 19.28
C PRO A 393 -0.81 -18.75 18.53
N VAL A 394 -1.36 -19.45 17.54
CA VAL A 394 -0.62 -20.40 16.68
C VAL A 394 0.53 -19.72 15.96
N TRP A 395 0.28 -18.57 15.35
CA TRP A 395 1.30 -17.89 14.55
C TRP A 395 2.36 -17.25 15.42
N LEU A 396 1.97 -16.69 16.57
CA LEU A 396 2.90 -16.17 17.57
C LEU A 396 3.82 -17.28 18.11
N GLN A 397 3.28 -18.46 18.41
CA GLN A 397 4.08 -19.63 18.84
C GLN A 397 5.02 -20.11 17.74
N ARG A 398 4.54 -20.17 16.49
CA ARG A 398 5.34 -20.59 15.32
C ARG A 398 6.51 -19.66 15.04
N ASN A 399 6.32 -18.35 15.23
CA ASN A 399 7.38 -17.36 15.15
C ASN A 399 8.19 -17.23 16.45
N HIS A 400 7.95 -18.14 17.41
CA HIS A 400 8.73 -18.21 18.64
C HIS A 400 8.65 -16.92 19.48
N LEU A 401 7.49 -16.26 19.44
CA LEU A 401 7.19 -15.01 20.15
C LEU A 401 6.53 -15.25 21.51
N ILE A 402 5.81 -16.36 21.68
CA ILE A 402 5.18 -16.77 22.94
C ILE A 402 5.44 -18.27 23.22
N TYR A 403 5.48 -18.67 24.49
CA TYR A 403 5.72 -20.05 24.92
C TYR A 403 4.98 -20.37 26.23
N ASN A 404 4.44 -21.59 26.38
CA ASN A 404 3.95 -22.15 27.65
C ASN A 404 3.00 -21.24 28.46
N ILE A 405 2.05 -20.58 27.80
CA ILE A 405 1.03 -19.75 28.44
C ILE A 405 -0.33 -20.47 28.36
N SER A 406 -1.28 -20.16 29.24
CA SER A 406 -2.65 -20.70 29.11
C SER A 406 -3.31 -20.28 27.78
N ASP A 407 -4.19 -21.12 27.25
CA ASP A 407 -4.86 -20.83 25.97
C ASP A 407 -5.79 -19.60 26.07
N THR A 408 -6.43 -19.41 27.23
CA THR A 408 -7.33 -18.29 27.50
C THR A 408 -6.59 -16.95 27.49
N ASP A 409 -5.44 -16.86 28.16
CA ASP A 409 -4.71 -15.59 28.28
C ASP A 409 -4.13 -15.17 26.92
N GLN A 410 -3.54 -16.13 26.18
CA GLN A 410 -3.03 -15.87 24.83
C GLN A 410 -4.14 -15.39 23.88
N LYS A 411 -5.35 -15.94 24.02
CA LYS A 411 -6.51 -15.52 23.23
C LYS A 411 -6.92 -14.08 23.54
N ILE A 412 -7.03 -13.69 24.81
CA ILE A 412 -7.37 -12.31 25.18
C ILE A 412 -6.30 -11.32 24.70
N VAL A 413 -5.01 -11.66 24.81
CA VAL A 413 -3.93 -10.82 24.29
C VAL A 413 -4.00 -10.66 22.77
N SER A 414 -4.24 -11.75 22.04
CA SER A 414 -4.43 -11.73 20.59
C SER A 414 -5.60 -10.82 20.20
N LEU A 415 -6.75 -10.98 20.83
CA LEU A 415 -7.94 -10.15 20.60
C LEU A 415 -7.68 -8.68 20.90
N MET A 416 -7.01 -8.37 22.02
CA MET A 416 -6.68 -6.99 22.39
C MET A 416 -5.75 -6.34 21.36
N ILE A 417 -4.69 -7.02 20.94
CA ILE A 417 -3.78 -6.50 19.91
C ILE A 417 -4.54 -6.26 18.60
N THR A 418 -5.40 -7.19 18.18
CA THR A 418 -6.22 -7.01 16.97
C THR A 418 -7.21 -5.86 17.13
N ALA A 419 -7.85 -5.69 18.29
CA ALA A 419 -8.82 -4.62 18.54
C ALA A 419 -8.17 -3.23 18.45
N LEU A 420 -6.99 -3.08 19.05
CA LEU A 420 -6.19 -1.83 19.03
C LEU A 420 -5.67 -1.48 17.63
N ASP A 421 -5.47 -2.47 16.76
CA ASP A 421 -5.13 -2.22 15.36
C ASP A 421 -6.37 -1.95 14.50
N VAL A 422 -7.47 -2.69 14.67
CA VAL A 422 -8.62 -2.68 13.74
C VAL A 422 -9.63 -1.56 14.03
N LEU A 423 -10.12 -1.44 15.26
CA LEU A 423 -11.25 -0.55 15.58
C LEU A 423 -10.90 0.94 15.36
N PRO A 424 -9.71 1.43 15.78
CA PRO A 424 -9.34 2.82 15.55
C PRO A 424 -9.12 3.14 14.06
N ARG A 425 -8.61 2.18 13.27
CA ARG A 425 -8.50 2.33 11.81
C ARG A 425 -9.86 2.44 11.15
N LEU A 426 -10.83 1.60 11.51
CA LEU A 426 -12.19 1.69 10.99
C LEU A 426 -12.81 3.06 11.30
N ALA A 427 -12.66 3.54 12.54
CA ALA A 427 -13.11 4.86 12.97
C ALA A 427 -12.46 5.98 12.14
N TYR A 428 -11.15 5.91 11.93
CA TYR A 428 -10.41 6.88 11.13
C TYR A 428 -10.83 6.87 9.65
N TYR A 429 -11.00 5.69 9.05
CA TYR A 429 -11.36 5.53 7.64
C TYR A 429 -12.71 6.18 7.33
N ILE A 430 -13.73 5.93 8.14
CA ILE A 430 -15.03 6.57 7.95
C ILE A 430 -14.99 8.06 8.29
N SER A 431 -14.29 8.45 9.37
CA SER A 431 -14.08 9.85 9.76
C SER A 431 -13.49 10.68 8.63
N ALA A 432 -12.43 10.18 7.99
CA ALA A 432 -11.70 10.85 6.91
C ALA A 432 -12.55 11.05 5.65
N ASP A 433 -13.27 10.02 5.19
CA ASP A 433 -14.10 10.15 3.98
C ASP A 433 -15.32 11.03 4.24
N VAL A 434 -16.05 10.78 5.34
CA VAL A 434 -17.24 11.57 5.69
C VAL A 434 -16.89 13.04 5.92
N TRP A 435 -15.76 13.32 6.57
CA TRP A 435 -15.27 14.69 6.71
C TRP A 435 -15.03 15.35 5.36
N ARG A 436 -14.31 14.69 4.44
CA ARG A 436 -14.01 15.26 3.12
C ARG A 436 -15.27 15.54 2.32
N ILE A 437 -16.21 14.58 2.30
CA ILE A 437 -17.52 14.75 1.65
C ILE A 437 -18.24 15.96 2.24
N ASN A 438 -18.38 16.02 3.57
CA ASN A 438 -19.03 17.14 4.27
C ASN A 438 -18.32 18.48 3.99
N ALA A 439 -16.99 18.52 3.97
CA ALA A 439 -16.24 19.75 3.71
C ALA A 439 -16.43 20.26 2.28
N ILE A 440 -16.55 19.36 1.30
CA ILE A 440 -16.86 19.69 -0.10
C ILE A 440 -18.30 20.20 -0.20
N GLU A 441 -19.28 19.47 0.34
CA GLU A 441 -20.70 19.82 0.28
C GLU A 441 -21.01 21.16 0.96
N ASN A 442 -20.34 21.45 2.07
CA ASN A 442 -20.46 22.73 2.78
C ASN A 442 -19.54 23.83 2.21
N ASN A 443 -18.78 23.52 1.15
CA ASN A 443 -17.85 24.45 0.49
C ASN A 443 -16.91 25.18 1.48
N ILE A 444 -16.30 24.41 2.39
CA ILE A 444 -15.37 24.95 3.40
C ILE A 444 -14.09 25.41 2.70
N THR A 445 -13.87 26.72 2.65
CA THR A 445 -12.72 27.33 1.97
C THR A 445 -11.69 27.91 2.94
N ASP A 446 -12.11 28.32 4.14
CA ASP A 446 -11.23 28.85 5.17
C ASP A 446 -10.39 27.74 5.81
N SER A 447 -9.06 27.94 5.85
CA SER A 447 -8.12 26.96 6.39
C SER A 447 -8.35 26.62 7.87
N THR A 448 -8.77 27.61 8.67
CA THR A 448 -9.02 27.40 10.11
C THR A 448 -10.31 26.62 10.31
N GLU A 449 -11.37 26.98 9.58
CA GLU A 449 -12.62 26.23 9.58
C GLU A 449 -12.41 24.79 9.09
N LEU A 450 -11.57 24.58 8.08
CA LEU A 450 -11.24 23.26 7.56
C LEU A 450 -10.57 22.38 8.63
N ILE A 451 -9.53 22.89 9.30
CA ILE A 451 -8.86 22.17 10.40
C ILE A 451 -9.82 21.91 11.57
N LYS A 452 -10.64 22.90 11.94
CA LYS A 452 -11.64 22.73 13.00
C LYS A 452 -12.68 21.68 12.65
N SER A 453 -13.15 21.66 11.41
CA SER A 453 -14.12 20.66 10.92
C SER A 453 -13.51 19.27 10.93
N TRP A 454 -12.23 19.13 10.59
CA TRP A 454 -11.49 17.86 10.68
C TRP A 454 -11.47 17.32 12.12
N TRP A 455 -11.04 18.15 13.08
CA TRP A 455 -11.00 17.75 14.49
C TRP A 455 -12.37 17.43 15.07
N LYS A 456 -13.43 18.10 14.59
CA LYS A 456 -14.81 17.75 14.96
C LYS A 456 -15.16 16.31 14.52
N HIS A 457 -14.80 15.90 13.31
CA HIS A 457 -15.08 14.54 12.85
C HIS A 457 -14.24 13.51 13.60
N ARG A 458 -12.96 13.79 13.86
CA ARG A 458 -12.13 12.92 14.71
C ARG A 458 -12.70 12.76 16.12
N TYR A 459 -13.21 13.83 16.70
CA TYR A 459 -13.89 13.77 17.99
C TYR A 459 -15.13 12.86 17.93
N GLU A 460 -16.00 13.05 16.93
CA GLU A 460 -17.29 12.35 16.83
C GLU A 460 -17.15 10.87 16.50
N PHE A 461 -16.25 10.51 15.59
CA PHE A 461 -16.08 9.14 15.10
C PHE A 461 -15.01 8.38 15.89
N GLU A 462 -13.85 8.98 16.13
CA GLU A 462 -12.72 8.28 16.74
C GLU A 462 -12.68 8.43 18.26
N GLY A 463 -13.26 9.52 18.81
CA GLY A 463 -13.09 9.89 20.21
C GLY A 463 -11.73 10.50 20.51
N ILE A 464 -11.11 11.14 19.51
CA ILE A 464 -9.76 11.72 19.59
C ILE A 464 -9.85 13.25 19.53
N SER A 465 -9.05 13.93 20.33
CA SER A 465 -8.98 15.39 20.37
C SER A 465 -7.61 15.94 19.98
N GLU A 466 -7.63 17.20 19.55
CA GLU A 466 -6.43 17.99 19.34
C GLU A 466 -5.76 18.33 20.69
N PRO A 467 -4.42 18.25 20.79
CA PRO A 467 -3.71 18.75 21.96
C PRO A 467 -3.89 20.29 22.07
N GLU A 468 -4.58 20.75 23.11
CA GLU A 468 -4.75 22.18 23.47
C GLU A 468 -5.29 23.11 22.36
N SER A 469 -6.10 22.60 21.40
CA SER A 469 -6.74 23.40 20.34
C SER A 469 -5.76 24.26 19.50
N MET A 470 -4.64 23.68 19.11
CA MET A 470 -3.52 24.36 18.45
C MET A 470 -3.69 24.61 16.94
N ASN A 471 -4.83 24.24 16.35
CA ASN A 471 -5.14 24.34 14.93
C ASN A 471 -4.09 23.65 14.02
N VAL A 472 -3.71 22.41 14.32
CA VAL A 472 -2.77 21.60 13.52
C VAL A 472 -3.48 20.76 12.44
N PRO A 473 -3.00 20.76 11.19
CA PRO A 473 -3.66 20.11 10.06
C PRO A 473 -3.23 18.65 9.89
N THR A 474 -3.62 17.78 10.81
CA THR A 474 -3.08 16.41 10.86
C THR A 474 -3.41 15.55 9.64
N PHE A 475 -4.49 15.88 8.93
CA PHE A 475 -4.88 15.25 7.67
C PHE A 475 -3.82 15.40 6.55
N LEU A 476 -2.93 16.40 6.63
CA LEU A 476 -1.86 16.61 5.63
C LEU A 476 -0.70 15.63 5.78
N ASN A 477 -0.64 14.86 6.88
CA ASN A 477 0.32 13.77 7.03
C ASN A 477 -0.15 12.46 6.33
N ASP A 478 -1.39 12.43 5.83
CA ASP A 478 -2.04 11.25 5.28
C ASP A 478 -2.05 11.26 3.74
N GLU A 479 -1.43 10.26 3.13
CA GLU A 479 -1.31 10.16 1.67
C GLU A 479 -2.63 9.87 0.94
N TYR A 480 -3.60 9.22 1.59
CA TYR A 480 -4.91 8.96 0.98
C TYR A 480 -5.68 10.27 0.88
N ILE A 481 -5.55 11.12 1.90
CA ILE A 481 -6.15 12.45 1.89
C ILE A 481 -5.45 13.36 0.86
N THR A 482 -4.12 13.46 0.88
CA THR A 482 -3.39 14.37 -0.03
C THR A 482 -3.44 13.95 -1.49
N ASN A 483 -3.69 12.66 -1.77
CA ASN A 483 -3.73 12.11 -3.14
C ASN A 483 -5.16 11.77 -3.59
N ASN A 484 -6.19 12.32 -2.94
CA ASN A 484 -7.60 12.09 -3.28
C ASN A 484 -8.03 10.61 -3.38
N LYS A 485 -7.44 9.74 -2.54
CA LYS A 485 -7.82 8.32 -2.47
C LYS A 485 -8.93 8.13 -1.42
N PRO A 486 -10.04 7.44 -1.73
CA PRO A 486 -11.06 7.09 -0.75
C PRO A 486 -10.60 5.97 0.19
N TYR A 487 -11.08 6.03 1.43
CA TYR A 487 -10.90 4.97 2.43
C TYR A 487 -11.95 3.87 2.35
N LEU A 488 -13.01 4.04 1.53
CA LEU A 488 -14.09 3.07 1.32
C LEU A 488 -13.60 1.63 1.12
N SER A 489 -12.64 1.41 0.22
CA SER A 489 -12.11 0.07 -0.06
C SER A 489 -11.38 -0.57 1.13
N LYS A 490 -10.70 0.24 1.95
CA LYS A 490 -10.05 -0.23 3.18
C LYS A 490 -11.07 -0.60 4.23
N PHE A 491 -12.09 0.22 4.44
CA PHE A 491 -13.15 -0.08 5.41
C PHE A 491 -13.88 -1.37 5.04
N ALA A 492 -14.36 -1.47 3.79
CA ALA A 492 -15.02 -2.67 3.29
C ALA A 492 -14.10 -3.90 3.31
N GLY A 493 -12.83 -3.72 2.95
CA GLY A 493 -11.82 -4.78 2.97
C GLY A 493 -11.61 -5.36 4.37
N VAL A 494 -11.57 -4.52 5.41
CA VAL A 494 -11.48 -4.98 6.80
C VAL A 494 -12.68 -5.85 7.17
N LEU A 495 -13.91 -5.40 6.87
CA LEU A 495 -15.11 -6.18 7.18
C LEU A 495 -15.13 -7.52 6.46
N LEU A 496 -14.81 -7.50 5.15
CA LEU A 496 -14.71 -8.68 4.33
C LEU A 496 -13.63 -9.66 4.86
N ALA A 497 -12.51 -9.15 5.38
CA ALA A 497 -11.46 -9.99 5.96
C ALA A 497 -11.98 -10.80 7.16
N PHE A 498 -12.84 -10.22 8.00
CA PHE A 498 -13.48 -10.95 9.11
C PHE A 498 -14.50 -11.97 8.61
N GLN A 499 -15.28 -11.66 7.57
CA GLN A 499 -16.20 -12.63 6.97
C GLN A 499 -15.44 -13.81 6.33
N ILE A 500 -14.35 -13.53 5.60
CA ILE A 500 -13.47 -14.56 5.04
C ILE A 500 -12.80 -15.36 6.16
N TYR A 501 -12.33 -14.70 7.22
CA TYR A 501 -11.74 -15.37 8.38
C TYR A 501 -12.74 -16.34 9.02
N ASP A 502 -13.98 -15.88 9.25
CA ASP A 502 -15.02 -16.71 9.86
C ASP A 502 -15.39 -17.91 8.98
N TYR A 503 -15.56 -17.67 7.66
CA TYR A 503 -15.80 -18.71 6.67
C TYR A 503 -14.67 -19.75 6.60
N ILE A 504 -13.41 -19.32 6.65
CA ILE A 504 -12.28 -20.26 6.55
C ILE A 504 -12.11 -21.04 7.85
N MET A 505 -12.37 -20.40 8.99
CA MET A 505 -12.08 -21.01 10.28
C MET A 505 -13.19 -21.93 10.79
N GLU A 506 -14.45 -21.78 10.32
CA GLU A 506 -15.68 -22.60 10.55
C GLU A 506 -16.02 -23.02 12.01
N SER A 507 -15.07 -23.00 12.95
CA SER A 507 -15.22 -23.37 14.36
C SER A 507 -14.15 -22.66 15.21
N THR A 508 -14.50 -22.30 16.44
CA THR A 508 -13.60 -21.63 17.39
C THR A 508 -12.39 -22.48 17.79
N GLU A 509 -12.46 -23.80 17.65
CA GLU A 509 -11.34 -24.72 17.90
C GLU A 509 -10.29 -24.67 16.77
N VAL A 510 -10.71 -24.52 15.51
CA VAL A 510 -9.81 -24.43 14.34
C VAL A 510 -9.14 -23.05 14.23
N ARG A 511 -9.74 -22.00 14.82
CA ARG A 511 -9.11 -20.66 14.94
C ARG A 511 -7.73 -20.70 15.63
N TYR A 512 -7.45 -21.75 16.41
CA TYR A 512 -6.21 -21.95 17.15
C TYR A 512 -5.43 -23.21 16.74
N ASP A 513 -5.73 -23.84 15.60
CA ASP A 513 -4.89 -24.89 15.00
C ASP A 513 -4.90 -24.81 13.45
N ILE A 514 -4.16 -23.83 12.92
CA ILE A 514 -3.92 -23.65 11.47
C ILE A 514 -2.98 -24.73 10.89
N THR A 515 -2.41 -25.60 11.73
CA THR A 515 -1.21 -26.37 11.33
C THR A 515 -1.47 -27.52 10.37
N THR A 516 -2.72 -27.87 10.07
CA THR A 516 -3.03 -29.11 9.33
C THR A 516 -3.90 -28.98 8.08
N LYS A 517 -4.44 -27.80 7.72
CA LYS A 517 -5.23 -27.65 6.48
C LYS A 517 -4.79 -26.44 5.67
N LYS A 518 -4.46 -26.68 4.40
CA LYS A 518 -4.37 -25.65 3.36
C LYS A 518 -5.67 -24.83 3.42
N ILE A 519 -5.57 -23.50 3.43
CA ILE A 519 -6.76 -22.65 3.37
C ILE A 519 -7.63 -23.09 2.20
N ASN A 520 -8.95 -22.96 2.39
CA ASN A 520 -9.97 -23.31 1.42
C ASN A 520 -9.55 -22.90 0.00
N SER A 521 -9.64 -23.83 -0.94
CA SER A 521 -9.34 -23.60 -2.37
C SER A 521 -10.06 -22.38 -2.94
N ASN A 522 -11.17 -21.96 -2.33
CA ASN A 522 -11.94 -20.79 -2.73
C ASN A 522 -11.17 -19.48 -2.53
N LEU A 523 -10.37 -19.32 -1.45
CA LEU A 523 -9.55 -18.10 -1.31
C LEU A 523 -8.49 -18.01 -2.42
N ILE A 524 -7.83 -19.13 -2.73
CA ILE A 524 -6.85 -19.17 -3.81
C ILE A 524 -7.51 -18.87 -5.16
N LYS A 525 -8.72 -19.40 -5.41
CA LYS A 525 -9.50 -19.08 -6.61
C LYS A 525 -9.88 -17.60 -6.67
N LEU A 526 -10.35 -17.01 -5.56
CA LEU A 526 -10.70 -15.59 -5.49
C LEU A 526 -9.48 -14.71 -5.81
N ILE A 527 -8.34 -15.00 -5.17
CA ILE A 527 -7.09 -14.28 -5.45
C ILE A 527 -6.69 -14.43 -6.92
N HIS A 528 -6.76 -15.64 -7.48
CA HIS A 528 -6.43 -15.84 -8.88
C HIS A 528 -7.40 -15.13 -9.82
N GLN A 529 -8.70 -15.11 -9.54
CA GLN A 529 -9.68 -14.37 -10.33
C GLN A 529 -9.41 -12.86 -10.27
N GLY A 530 -8.93 -12.36 -9.12
CA GLY A 530 -8.59 -10.97 -8.93
C GLY A 530 -9.79 -10.07 -9.22
N SER A 531 -9.58 -9.05 -10.05
CA SER A 531 -10.65 -8.16 -10.53
C SER A 531 -11.01 -8.43 -12.00
N ALA A 532 -11.03 -9.70 -12.43
CA ALA A 532 -11.46 -10.05 -13.79
C ALA A 532 -12.96 -9.76 -14.04
N GLU A 533 -13.77 -9.80 -12.98
CA GLU A 533 -15.20 -9.52 -12.96
C GLU A 533 -15.54 -8.63 -11.75
N ASN A 534 -16.83 -8.30 -11.55
CA ASN A 534 -17.26 -7.60 -10.35
C ASN A 534 -16.92 -8.44 -9.11
N TRP A 535 -16.27 -7.82 -8.12
CA TRP A 535 -15.78 -8.54 -6.95
C TRP A 535 -16.91 -9.07 -6.05
N ILE A 536 -18.07 -8.42 -6.02
CA ILE A 536 -19.25 -8.88 -5.27
C ILE A 536 -19.78 -10.19 -5.90
N ASP A 537 -19.88 -10.23 -7.23
CA ASP A 537 -20.30 -11.44 -7.96
C ASP A 537 -19.33 -12.61 -7.72
N ALA A 538 -18.02 -12.32 -7.70
CA ALA A 538 -16.98 -13.31 -7.42
C ALA A 538 -17.08 -13.84 -5.97
N LEU A 539 -17.36 -12.97 -5.00
CA LEU A 539 -17.55 -13.36 -3.60
C LEU A 539 -18.79 -14.23 -3.41
N ASN A 540 -19.94 -13.83 -3.95
CA ASN A 540 -21.16 -14.62 -3.88
C ASN A 540 -20.93 -16.02 -4.44
N LYS A 541 -20.36 -16.10 -5.64
CA LYS A 541 -20.07 -17.38 -6.32
C LYS A 541 -19.14 -18.32 -5.55
N LEU A 542 -18.16 -17.79 -4.80
CA LEU A 542 -17.13 -18.58 -4.13
C LEU A 542 -17.37 -18.80 -2.64
N PHE A 543 -18.02 -17.86 -1.97
CA PHE A 543 -18.19 -17.81 -0.51
C PHE A 543 -19.66 -17.73 -0.07
N GLU A 544 -20.61 -17.56 -0.99
CA GLU A 544 -22.03 -17.32 -0.69
C GLU A 544 -22.20 -16.07 0.20
N ILE A 545 -21.33 -15.08 -0.01
CA ILE A 545 -21.38 -13.77 0.64
C ILE A 545 -22.01 -12.81 -0.35
N ASP A 546 -23.26 -12.43 -0.08
CA ASP A 546 -24.01 -11.46 -0.89
C ASP A 546 -23.70 -10.01 -0.49
N ASP A 547 -23.45 -9.78 0.81
CA ASP A 547 -23.27 -8.44 1.39
C ASP A 547 -22.08 -8.37 2.34
N ILE A 548 -21.47 -7.18 2.42
CA ILE A 548 -20.45 -6.87 3.43
C ILE A 548 -21.15 -6.60 4.76
N SER A 549 -20.76 -7.31 5.81
CA SER A 549 -21.40 -7.23 7.12
C SER A 549 -20.39 -7.25 8.27
N ILE A 550 -20.71 -6.50 9.32
CA ILE A 550 -19.95 -6.44 10.56
C ILE A 550 -20.08 -7.70 11.44
N TYR A 551 -21.05 -8.60 11.16
CA TYR A 551 -21.40 -9.71 12.04
C TYR A 551 -20.20 -10.58 12.45
N SER A 552 -19.35 -10.95 11.49
CA SER A 552 -18.17 -11.78 11.78
C SER A 552 -17.13 -11.02 12.61
N LEU A 553 -17.04 -9.69 12.47
CA LEU A 553 -16.16 -8.83 13.27
C LEU A 553 -16.66 -8.73 14.71
N THR A 554 -17.94 -8.46 14.94
CA THR A 554 -18.52 -8.42 16.30
C THR A 554 -18.42 -9.78 16.98
N SER A 555 -18.70 -10.87 16.26
CA SER A 555 -18.52 -12.23 16.77
C SER A 555 -17.07 -12.53 17.16
N PHE A 556 -16.10 -12.04 16.39
CA PHE A 556 -14.68 -12.18 16.70
C PHE A 556 -14.29 -11.51 18.02
N PHE A 557 -14.80 -10.29 18.27
CA PHE A 557 -14.45 -9.49 19.45
C PHE A 557 -15.36 -9.71 20.67
N SER A 558 -16.48 -10.41 20.54
CA SER A 558 -17.39 -10.69 21.65
C SER A 558 -16.70 -11.22 22.93
N PRO A 559 -15.71 -12.14 22.87
CA PRO A 559 -15.00 -12.56 24.07
C PRO A 559 -14.17 -11.45 24.74
N LEU A 560 -13.65 -10.51 23.95
CA LEU A 560 -12.89 -9.37 24.46
C LEU A 560 -13.83 -8.33 25.08
N GLU A 561 -14.97 -8.09 24.45
CA GLU A 561 -16.01 -7.20 24.98
C GLU A 561 -16.46 -7.66 26.37
N SER A 562 -16.84 -8.94 26.52
CA SER A 562 -17.21 -9.51 27.83
C SER A 562 -16.06 -9.42 28.84
N PHE A 563 -14.81 -9.63 28.41
CA PHE A 563 -13.65 -9.50 29.29
C PHE A 563 -13.47 -8.07 29.81
N ILE A 564 -13.62 -7.05 28.95
CA ILE A 564 -13.50 -5.64 29.34
C ILE A 564 -14.66 -5.19 30.25
N GLU A 565 -15.85 -5.76 30.07
CA GLU A 565 -17.00 -5.46 30.96
C GLU A 565 -16.86 -6.08 32.35
N GLU A 566 -16.15 -7.20 32.48
CA GLU A 566 -15.93 -7.90 33.75
C GLU A 566 -14.76 -7.33 34.57
N ILE A 567 -13.75 -6.74 33.91
CA ILE A 567 -12.57 -6.19 34.59
C ILE A 567 -12.92 -4.90 35.36
N ASN A 568 -12.52 -4.80 36.63
CA ASN A 568 -12.79 -3.64 37.47
C ASN A 568 -11.58 -2.67 37.54
N GLU A 569 -11.82 -1.43 38.00
CA GLU A 569 -10.79 -0.38 38.10
C GLU A 569 -9.61 -0.76 39.03
N GLU A 570 -9.84 -1.54 40.09
CA GLU A 570 -8.77 -1.98 41.01
C GLU A 570 -7.82 -3.00 40.37
N GLU A 571 -8.34 -3.89 39.51
CA GLU A 571 -7.55 -4.86 38.74
C GLU A 571 -6.73 -4.17 37.63
N ILE A 572 -7.27 -3.11 37.03
CA ILE A 572 -6.55 -2.26 36.07
C ILE A 572 -5.30 -1.63 36.71
N ASP A 573 -5.42 -1.10 37.93
CA ASP A 573 -4.32 -0.42 38.64
C ASP A 573 -3.20 -1.41 39.07
N HIS A 574 -3.56 -2.64 39.41
CA HIS A 574 -2.60 -3.69 39.77
C HIS A 574 -1.75 -4.20 38.59
N ASN A 575 -2.29 -4.18 37.37
CA ASN A 575 -1.58 -4.58 36.15
C ASN A 575 -0.54 -3.53 35.69
N PHE A 576 -0.58 -2.32 36.26
CA PHE A 576 0.23 -1.17 35.85
C PHE A 576 1.66 -1.11 36.43
N LYS A 577 2.17 -2.19 37.04
CA LYS A 577 3.54 -2.21 37.61
C LYS A 577 4.61 -2.35 36.51
N SER A 578 4.81 -1.28 35.73
CA SER A 578 5.80 -1.16 34.65
C SER A 578 7.23 -1.04 35.18
N ASN A 579 7.92 -2.18 35.30
CA ASN A 579 9.37 -2.28 35.15
C ASN A 579 9.78 -2.80 33.74
N GLY A 580 8.79 -3.17 32.91
CA GLY A 580 9.02 -3.85 31.62
C GLY A 580 9.52 -2.92 30.51
N ASP A 581 9.05 -1.67 30.43
CA ASP A 581 9.45 -0.75 29.37
C ASP A 581 10.93 -0.39 29.44
N ALA A 582 11.45 -0.12 30.64
CA ALA A 582 12.88 0.15 30.84
C ALA A 582 13.76 -1.07 30.49
N GLU A 583 13.29 -2.29 30.78
CA GLU A 583 14.01 -3.51 30.36
C GLU A 583 13.95 -3.71 28.84
N LEU A 584 12.84 -3.37 28.18
CA LEU A 584 12.72 -3.45 26.72
C LEU A 584 13.65 -2.46 26.03
N GLU A 585 13.71 -1.23 26.51
CA GLU A 585 14.61 -0.19 26.01
C GLU A 585 16.09 -0.59 26.20
N GLU A 586 16.42 -1.27 27.30
CA GLU A 586 17.75 -1.84 27.54
C GLU A 586 18.06 -2.98 26.55
N VAL A 587 17.14 -3.93 26.36
CA VAL A 587 17.30 -5.05 25.40
C VAL A 587 17.49 -4.51 23.99
N GLU A 588 16.70 -3.51 23.62
CA GLU A 588 16.81 -2.81 22.36
C GLU A 588 18.18 -2.14 22.19
N ARG A 589 18.63 -1.37 23.19
CA ARG A 589 19.94 -0.71 23.14
C ARG A 589 21.05 -1.71 22.91
N ILE A 590 21.06 -2.83 23.65
CA ILE A 590 22.05 -3.90 23.51
C ILE A 590 22.04 -4.48 22.09
N ILE A 591 20.87 -4.76 21.53
CA ILE A 591 20.78 -5.38 20.19
C ILE A 591 21.19 -4.39 19.10
N ILE A 592 20.82 -3.11 19.22
CA ILE A 592 21.29 -2.05 18.31
C ILE A 592 22.82 -1.93 18.37
N GLU A 593 23.41 -1.94 19.57
CA GLU A 593 24.86 -1.95 19.75
C GLU A 593 25.54 -3.17 19.11
N GLU A 594 24.98 -4.38 19.29
CA GLU A 594 25.46 -5.60 18.63
C GLU A 594 25.42 -5.50 17.10
N MET A 595 24.38 -4.87 16.55
CA MET A 595 24.20 -4.72 15.11
C MET A 595 25.17 -3.71 14.51
N ASN A 596 25.48 -2.64 15.26
CA ASN A 596 26.43 -1.61 14.87
C ASN A 596 27.89 -2.02 15.11
N ALA A 597 28.13 -3.09 15.88
CA ALA A 597 29.47 -3.61 16.13
C ALA A 597 30.12 -4.11 14.82
N PRO A 598 31.35 -3.69 14.50
CA PRO A 598 32.03 -4.17 13.31
C PRO A 598 32.24 -5.69 13.39
N THR A 599 31.83 -6.41 12.35
CA THR A 599 31.98 -7.87 12.27
C THR A 599 33.46 -8.25 12.35
N THR A 600 33.93 -8.61 13.54
CA THR A 600 35.29 -9.13 13.70
C THR A 600 35.29 -10.55 13.16
N THR A 601 35.97 -10.74 12.02
CA THR A 601 36.23 -12.08 11.50
C THR A 601 37.18 -12.76 12.49
N PRO A 602 36.85 -13.90 13.10
CA PRO A 602 37.80 -14.57 13.98
C PRO A 602 38.92 -15.15 13.10
N THR A 603 40.10 -14.55 13.15
CA THR A 603 41.33 -15.16 12.63
C THR A 603 41.53 -16.47 13.36
N THR A 604 41.30 -17.58 12.66
CA THR A 604 41.52 -18.92 13.21
C THR A 604 43.02 -19.09 13.41
N THR A 605 43.51 -18.78 14.60
CA THR A 605 44.89 -19.06 14.97
C THR A 605 44.96 -20.55 15.31
N THR A 606 45.40 -21.34 14.33
CA THR A 606 45.62 -22.77 14.49
C THR A 606 46.69 -23.00 15.55
N THR A 607 46.26 -23.27 16.78
CA THR A 607 47.17 -23.70 17.85
C THR A 607 47.18 -25.22 17.87
N THR A 608 48.19 -25.83 17.26
CA THR A 608 48.46 -27.28 17.32
C THR A 608 48.72 -27.71 18.76
N LYS A 609 47.73 -28.28 19.45
CA LYS A 609 47.95 -29.15 20.61
C LYS A 609 47.99 -30.60 20.15
N LYS A 610 49.17 -31.21 20.23
CA LYS A 610 49.39 -32.66 20.12
C LYS A 610 48.59 -33.36 21.22
N ILE A 611 47.66 -34.23 20.84
CA ILE A 611 47.07 -35.23 21.73
C ILE A 611 47.74 -36.56 21.43
N GLN A 612 48.44 -37.09 22.43
CA GLN A 612 49.00 -38.43 22.43
C GLN A 612 47.90 -39.44 22.75
N SER A 613 47.84 -40.48 21.93
CA SER A 613 46.94 -41.62 22.01
C SER A 613 47.10 -42.42 23.30
N ASN A 614 45.99 -42.96 23.83
CA ASN A 614 45.97 -44.32 24.35
C ASN A 614 44.66 -45.02 23.95
N LEU A 615 44.84 -46.26 23.52
CA LEU A 615 43.94 -47.12 22.78
C LEU A 615 43.24 -48.10 23.75
N SER A 616 41.93 -48.35 23.60
CA SER A 616 41.35 -49.67 23.89
C SER A 616 40.04 -49.90 23.12
N THR A 617 40.19 -50.59 21.99
CA THR A 617 39.33 -51.65 21.44
C THR A 617 37.87 -51.81 21.89
N THR A 618 36.94 -51.69 20.94
CA THR A 618 36.14 -52.86 20.48
C THR A 618 35.76 -52.73 19.01
N THR A 619 36.09 -53.77 18.25
CA THR A 619 35.84 -54.06 16.82
C THR A 619 34.52 -54.85 16.72
N LYS A 620 33.71 -54.97 15.64
CA LYS A 620 33.82 -55.05 14.16
C LYS A 620 32.39 -54.81 13.60
N TYR A 621 32.15 -53.98 12.58
CA TYR A 621 32.18 -54.22 11.12
C TYR A 621 31.19 -55.26 10.54
N THR A 622 30.28 -54.80 9.66
CA THR A 622 30.19 -55.30 8.27
C THR A 622 29.71 -54.19 7.31
N GLN A 623 30.42 -54.05 6.19
CA GLN A 623 30.29 -53.09 5.08
C GLN A 623 29.45 -53.65 3.91
N LYS A 624 28.87 -52.74 3.10
CA LYS A 624 29.01 -52.59 1.61
C LYS A 624 28.11 -51.42 1.16
N SER A 625 28.57 -50.27 0.65
CA SER A 625 29.31 -49.92 -0.59
C SER A 625 28.50 -50.17 -1.88
N PHE A 626 28.42 -49.35 -2.93
CA PHE A 626 28.94 -48.01 -3.30
C PHE A 626 28.44 -47.69 -4.74
N ASN A 627 28.70 -46.45 -5.18
CA ASN A 627 28.80 -45.92 -6.57
C ASN A 627 27.49 -45.48 -7.25
N GLY A 628 27.35 -44.27 -7.81
CA GLY A 628 28.29 -43.18 -8.11
C GLY A 628 28.19 -42.78 -9.60
N PHE A 629 28.20 -41.49 -9.93
CA PHE A 629 28.89 -40.93 -11.11
C PHE A 629 28.88 -39.39 -11.09
N ALA A 630 30.07 -38.82 -11.26
CA ALA A 630 30.37 -37.40 -11.48
C ALA A 630 31.08 -37.24 -12.84
N LYS A 631 30.98 -36.06 -13.47
CA LYS A 631 31.92 -35.47 -14.46
C LYS A 631 31.60 -33.95 -14.55
N SER A 632 32.48 -33.07 -14.02
CA SER A 632 33.49 -32.23 -14.72
C SER A 632 32.89 -31.20 -15.69
N ALA A 633 32.76 -29.90 -15.40
CA ALA A 633 33.74 -28.81 -15.16
C ALA A 633 34.54 -28.31 -16.40
N LYS A 634 34.29 -27.06 -16.83
CA LYS A 634 35.27 -25.95 -16.95
C LYS A 634 34.61 -24.57 -17.28
N PRO A 635 35.27 -23.44 -16.94
CA PRO A 635 34.66 -22.12 -16.73
C PRO A 635 34.88 -21.13 -17.89
N ILE A 636 34.06 -20.08 -17.95
CA ILE A 636 34.32 -18.86 -18.73
C ILE A 636 34.48 -17.71 -17.75
N GLU A 637 35.66 -17.09 -17.80
CA GLU A 637 36.00 -15.81 -17.18
C GLU A 637 35.17 -14.69 -17.82
N SER A 638 34.55 -13.86 -17.01
CA SER A 638 34.29 -12.47 -17.36
C SER A 638 34.58 -11.62 -16.14
N ASP A 639 35.72 -10.93 -16.19
CA ASP A 639 36.08 -9.84 -15.31
C ASP A 639 34.98 -8.78 -15.27
N LEU A 640 34.45 -8.50 -14.08
CA LEU A 640 33.88 -7.22 -13.69
C LEU A 640 33.80 -7.21 -12.16
N SER A 641 34.93 -6.84 -11.55
CA SER A 641 35.04 -6.53 -10.14
C SER A 641 34.21 -5.30 -9.81
N PHE A 642 33.07 -5.48 -9.14
CA PHE A 642 32.41 -4.43 -8.38
C PHE A 642 32.61 -4.71 -6.89
N ASN A 643 33.49 -3.91 -6.28
CA ASN A 643 33.67 -3.84 -4.83
C ASN A 643 32.36 -3.39 -4.18
N ILE A 644 31.74 -4.26 -3.41
CA ILE A 644 30.69 -3.92 -2.46
C ILE A 644 31.38 -3.26 -1.26
N GLN A 645 31.30 -1.93 -1.19
CA GLN A 645 31.65 -1.21 0.02
C GLN A 645 30.44 -1.22 0.95
N ALA A 646 30.61 -1.79 2.13
CA ALA A 646 29.62 -1.78 3.19
C ALA A 646 29.47 -0.34 3.72
N ASP A 647 28.27 0.23 3.61
CA ASP A 647 27.97 1.54 4.16
C ASP A 647 27.89 1.46 5.69
N LYS A 648 28.73 2.27 6.33
CA LYS A 648 28.68 2.59 7.76
C LYS A 648 27.70 3.75 7.98
N PRO A 649 27.01 3.81 9.14
CA PRO A 649 26.31 5.02 9.54
C PRO A 649 27.35 6.12 9.84
N LYS A 650 27.20 7.28 9.19
CA LYS A 650 28.01 8.47 9.48
C LYS A 650 27.46 9.16 10.73
N SER A 651 28.30 9.31 11.74
CA SER A 651 28.14 10.30 12.80
C SER A 651 28.70 11.63 12.29
N ASP A 652 27.86 12.65 12.17
CA ASP A 652 28.32 14.02 11.92
C ASP A 652 28.67 14.66 13.27
N THR A 653 29.94 14.98 13.46
CA THR A 653 30.43 15.86 14.52
C THR A 653 31.03 17.13 13.91
N ASP A 654 30.58 18.26 14.46
CA ASP A 654 31.13 19.62 14.49
C ASP A 654 31.11 20.51 13.23
N SER A 655 30.27 21.56 13.30
CA SER A 655 30.74 22.96 13.42
C SER A 655 29.54 23.92 13.41
N GLU A 656 29.37 24.70 14.48
CA GLU A 656 28.40 25.78 14.61
C GLU A 656 28.45 26.77 13.44
N THR A 657 27.34 26.93 12.74
CA THR A 657 26.93 28.22 12.17
C THR A 657 25.42 28.19 12.01
N LYS A 658 24.71 29.13 12.67
CA LYS A 658 23.27 29.34 12.48
C LYS A 658 23.03 29.77 11.01
N GLN A 659 22.80 28.80 10.13
CA GLN A 659 22.21 29.02 8.83
C GLN A 659 20.72 28.72 8.95
N THR A 660 19.90 29.73 8.69
CA THR A 660 18.48 29.58 8.40
C THR A 660 18.36 28.64 7.21
N THR A 661 17.98 27.38 7.44
CA THR A 661 17.65 26.42 6.39
C THR A 661 16.40 26.89 5.68
N VAL A 662 16.57 27.57 4.55
CA VAL A 662 15.49 27.73 3.57
C VAL A 662 15.16 26.33 3.05
N ASN A 663 13.93 25.89 3.26
CA ASN A 663 13.47 24.60 2.76
C ASN A 663 13.43 24.70 1.22
N PRO A 664 14.18 23.86 0.45
CA PRO A 664 14.18 23.94 -1.01
C PRO A 664 12.78 23.73 -1.62
N TYR A 665 11.84 23.17 -0.85
CA TYR A 665 10.45 22.97 -1.27
C TYR A 665 9.54 24.17 -0.98
N GLU A 666 9.99 25.22 -0.28
CA GLU A 666 9.17 26.38 0.09
C GLU A 666 8.67 27.17 -1.13
N GLN A 667 9.44 27.18 -2.23
CA GLN A 667 9.00 27.75 -3.53
C GLN A 667 7.94 26.90 -4.26
N SER A 668 7.80 25.61 -3.93
CA SER A 668 6.86 24.69 -4.58
C SER A 668 5.42 24.78 -4.04
N PHE A 669 5.16 25.57 -3.01
CA PHE A 669 3.81 25.67 -2.44
C PHE A 669 3.00 26.84 -2.99
N ASP A 670 3.51 27.56 -3.99
CA ASP A 670 2.82 28.71 -4.57
C ASP A 670 2.22 28.38 -5.93
N PHE A 671 0.90 28.12 -5.94
CA PHE A 671 0.15 27.88 -7.19
C PHE A 671 0.15 29.10 -8.12
N ASP A 672 0.45 30.30 -7.62
CA ASP A 672 0.47 31.53 -8.43
C ASP A 672 1.61 31.51 -9.47
N ASN A 673 2.67 30.72 -9.27
CA ASN A 673 3.74 30.54 -10.26
C ASN A 673 3.31 29.66 -11.45
N LEU A 674 2.44 28.68 -11.23
CA LEU A 674 1.86 27.84 -12.30
C LEU A 674 0.87 28.63 -13.19
N GLU A 675 0.32 29.73 -12.69
CA GLU A 675 -0.56 30.61 -13.47
C GLU A 675 0.20 31.53 -14.43
N ASN A 676 1.51 31.74 -14.21
CA ASN A 676 2.33 32.72 -14.93
C ASN A 676 3.16 32.13 -16.10
N GLU A 677 3.15 30.81 -16.33
CA GLU A 677 3.90 30.21 -17.45
C GLU A 677 3.21 30.38 -18.83
N ASP A 678 1.94 30.82 -18.86
CA ASP A 678 1.16 30.96 -20.10
C ASP A 678 1.57 32.17 -20.99
N GLU A 679 2.47 33.06 -20.54
CA GLU A 679 2.92 34.21 -21.37
C GLU A 679 4.22 34.01 -22.15
N LYS A 680 4.95 32.90 -21.97
CA LYS A 680 6.15 32.61 -22.78
C LYS A 680 5.85 31.59 -23.87
N LYS A 681 5.17 32.03 -24.93
CA LYS A 681 5.26 31.35 -26.24
C LYS A 681 6.74 31.19 -26.61
N PRO A 682 7.29 29.97 -26.75
CA PRO A 682 8.61 29.82 -27.33
C PRO A 682 8.51 30.31 -28.78
N LYS A 683 9.27 31.37 -29.12
CA LYS A 683 9.51 31.73 -30.52
C LYS A 683 10.31 30.61 -31.15
N MET A 684 9.63 29.60 -31.70
CA MET A 684 10.26 28.65 -32.60
C MET A 684 10.75 29.40 -33.84
N HIS A 685 12.05 29.69 -33.89
CA HIS A 685 12.72 29.94 -35.16
C HIS A 685 12.82 28.60 -35.90
N THR A 686 11.72 28.14 -36.48
CA THR A 686 11.75 27.04 -37.45
C THR A 686 12.47 27.53 -38.70
N SER A 687 13.71 27.08 -38.89
CA SER A 687 14.45 27.30 -40.13
C SER A 687 13.64 26.77 -41.31
N LYS A 688 13.41 27.61 -42.32
CA LYS A 688 12.75 27.25 -43.59
C LYS A 688 13.40 26.03 -44.27
N ALA A 689 14.64 25.70 -43.91
CA ALA A 689 15.34 24.51 -44.40
C ALA A 689 14.69 23.19 -43.92
N VAL A 690 14.13 23.15 -42.71
CA VAL A 690 13.53 21.91 -42.15
C VAL A 690 12.25 21.54 -42.91
N TRP A 691 11.43 22.53 -43.24
CA TRP A 691 10.22 22.34 -44.06
C TRP A 691 10.55 21.96 -45.51
N ALA A 692 11.62 22.52 -46.08
CA ALA A 692 12.08 22.15 -47.42
C ALA A 692 12.57 20.69 -47.47
N VAL A 693 13.34 20.26 -46.47
CA VAL A 693 13.83 18.87 -46.38
C VAL A 693 12.67 17.89 -46.14
N ALA A 694 11.72 18.24 -45.28
CA ALA A 694 10.53 17.42 -45.04
C ALA A 694 9.66 17.28 -46.30
N ALA A 695 9.45 18.36 -47.06
CA ALA A 695 8.69 18.33 -48.31
C ALA A 695 9.37 17.45 -49.39
N VAL A 696 10.70 17.50 -49.48
CA VAL A 696 11.48 16.65 -50.41
C VAL A 696 11.41 15.18 -50.02
N LEU A 697 11.47 14.86 -48.71
CA LEU A 697 11.32 13.50 -48.21
C LEU A 697 9.92 12.93 -48.48
N VAL A 698 8.87 13.72 -48.25
CA VAL A 698 7.49 13.31 -48.58
C VAL A 698 7.31 13.12 -50.09
N ALA A 699 7.86 14.00 -50.92
CA ALA A 699 7.80 13.84 -52.38
C ALA A 699 8.52 12.59 -52.87
N THR A 700 9.70 12.28 -52.31
CA THR A 700 10.47 11.08 -52.68
C THR A 700 9.78 9.79 -52.23
N VAL A 701 9.22 9.74 -51.02
CA VAL A 701 8.44 8.58 -50.56
C VAL A 701 7.22 8.37 -51.46
N THR A 702 6.49 9.44 -51.81
CA THR A 702 5.31 9.34 -52.69
C THR A 702 5.69 8.81 -54.09
N ILE A 703 6.81 9.27 -54.67
CA ILE A 703 7.30 8.77 -55.96
C ILE A 703 7.69 7.29 -55.88
N CYS A 704 8.35 6.87 -54.80
CA CYS A 704 8.72 5.47 -54.58
C CYS A 704 7.47 4.57 -54.48
N VAL A 705 6.43 5.02 -53.77
CA VAL A 705 5.16 4.29 -53.64
C VAL A 705 4.48 4.16 -55.02
N ILE A 706 4.40 5.24 -55.79
CA ILE A 706 3.83 5.23 -57.15
C ILE A 706 4.61 4.28 -58.07
N ALA A 707 5.95 4.27 -57.99
CA ALA A 707 6.79 3.37 -58.79
C ALA A 707 6.60 1.88 -58.43
N ILE A 708 6.43 1.57 -57.14
CA ILE A 708 6.18 0.21 -56.66
C ILE A 708 4.80 -0.28 -57.13
N PHE A 709 3.75 0.52 -56.97
CA PHE A 709 2.40 0.15 -57.43
C PHE A 709 2.28 0.13 -58.97
N GLY A 710 2.98 1.03 -59.67
CA GLY A 710 3.06 1.03 -61.13
C GLY A 710 3.72 -0.24 -61.70
N ARG A 711 4.77 -0.76 -61.04
CA ARG A 711 5.40 -2.05 -61.42
C ARG A 711 4.51 -3.25 -61.15
N GLN A 712 3.68 -3.24 -60.10
CA GLN A 712 2.76 -4.34 -59.83
C GLN A 712 1.61 -4.42 -60.85
N ARG A 713 1.17 -3.28 -61.41
CA ARG A 713 0.09 -3.24 -62.41
C ARG A 713 0.52 -3.75 -63.79
N CYS A 714 1.82 -3.68 -64.13
CA CYS A 714 2.34 -4.17 -65.42
C CYS A 714 2.66 -5.68 -65.46
N ARG A 715 2.49 -6.43 -64.35
CA ARG A 715 2.65 -7.90 -64.32
C ARG A 715 1.35 -8.67 -64.56
N LYS A 716 0.20 -8.00 -64.71
CA LYS A 716 -1.10 -8.62 -65.05
C LYS A 716 -1.62 -8.10 -66.40
N THR A 717 -0.90 -8.39 -67.48
CA THR A 717 -1.45 -8.38 -68.84
C THR A 717 -1.17 -9.74 -69.47
N SER A 718 -2.22 -10.43 -69.91
CA SER A 718 -2.08 -11.76 -70.51
C SER A 718 -1.44 -11.66 -71.90
N LYS A 719 -0.35 -12.41 -72.12
CA LYS A 719 0.12 -12.75 -73.46
C LYS A 719 -0.95 -13.59 -74.17
N ASN A 720 -1.66 -12.99 -75.13
CA ASN A 720 -2.35 -13.59 -76.29
C ASN A 720 -2.89 -12.37 -77.08
N ARG A 721 -2.70 -12.15 -78.38
CA ARG A 721 -2.48 -13.01 -79.55
C ARG A 721 -1.90 -12.13 -80.69
N ARG A 722 -1.27 -12.78 -81.66
CA ARG A 722 -0.60 -12.22 -82.85
C ARG A 722 -1.52 -12.36 -84.08
N TYR A 723 -1.33 -11.49 -85.09
CA TYR A 723 -1.94 -11.43 -86.44
C TYR A 723 -3.40 -10.94 -86.48
N VAL A 724 -3.81 -9.96 -87.30
CA VAL A 724 -3.42 -9.51 -88.66
C VAL A 724 -3.36 -7.98 -88.72
#